data_AF-A0A4E0QQ22-F1
#
_entry.id   AF-A0A4E0QQ22-F1
#
_cell.length_a   1.000
_cell.length_b   1.000
_cell.length_c   1.000
_cell.angle_alpha   90.00
_cell.angle_beta   90.00
_cell.angle_gamma   90.00
#
_symmetry.space_group_name_H-M   'P 1'
#
loop_
_entity.id
_entity.type
_entity.pdbx_description
1 polymer ?
#
loop_
_entity_poly.entity_id
_entity_poly.type
_entity_poly.pdbx_seq_one_letter_code
_entity_poly.pdbx_strand_id
1 'polypeptide(L)'
;MFTLIFTIITTPHIFAQSKTPSDSSFLGDLPWITGFKVSTALQPTLELYGTFHSMGVIITIAESDDPDSDATATVTYNISGGVERTAFPLTRVNETRFAGSLFWLEPGTSYEVAVSFSDPDGDPLDGQIVAGTYSTRAEITIPAPNSSYIVTPDGSGTTCSLTTPCSLVEGLNQAQAGDEVLLRDGIYYQGEMELLRSGTNGAPIVIRSYPNESAILDGGDPVTYGWTDQGGGVYQTTVNVPDTHLVTANGERLYPYQSFDDLQTLKWDISGFYVDGVTLYVHLVGNANPADITMVISRFNHSFLVERDFIYISGLTFRHYGQGSYAKAIYFNNASDNLVQNSIFAINDLGIGIKRDSHRNVIQESEFYDTNFMWPWDAVKEEGQLETGGVNFYSPTTGRGNVIRRNSFHDYFDGFTSCPNDNGDATNETDVYENLVYNAGDDGLSADGTCSNVRIWGNRFYNVLVGISLAPVEEGPVYVMRNLIYRTGAGNSIYSGYPFKFNSGGPPSGVMYIFHNTADAVYPGNNGFYIKSPGSWEMIYARNNIWVGTEYAFESYNTSQPLDMDYDNLWNHGGNLARWNSTTYATLPDFTAGTGQEAHGLAVTSRFADPANGDYTLSATSALIDQGVILPGINDGYAGTAPDIGAFEWDGVIQKPLPRNDVIIDFGYPHGLWVWMNNDSWSFLHSLSPKSMAIGYLDNNKKDELIIDFDSQYGLWLLMNNNNWVSLHNLSADSLVSGDLDGGGQDEVLIDFGDTYGIWVRMNNSSWTQLHTLSPESMITGDMDGNGQDEVLIDFGSLYGIWVRMNNSNWTQLHTLSPESMITGDMDGNGLDEVVIDFGETIGIWVRMNNSGWAQLHTLSPNSMVTGDLDGSGQDEVVINFGDTYGLWIRMNNSSWVQLHSLSAETLVTGDLDSNGKDEVIIDFGSQYGLWVRMNNSRWVQLHTLSAESLVTGNIDGVSSVVSNITTQEGPAELDNAAPLPEAEHKSLLAE
;
A
#
# COMPACT_ATOMS: atom_id res chain seq x y z
N MET A 1 -55.40 -32.67 -19.83
CA MET A 1 -55.89 -32.43 -18.46
C MET A 1 -54.92 -33.10 -17.51
N PHE A 2 -54.32 -32.31 -16.59
CA PHE A 2 -53.50 -32.67 -15.41
C PHE A 2 -52.74 -34.02 -15.34
N THR A 3 -51.47 -33.91 -14.90
CA THR A 3 -50.69 -34.83 -14.00
C THR A 3 -49.41 -35.46 -14.58
N LEU A 4 -48.26 -34.92 -14.16
CA LEU A 4 -47.08 -35.52 -13.49
C LEU A 4 -46.61 -36.97 -13.84
N ILE A 5 -45.31 -37.15 -14.19
CA ILE A 5 -44.24 -37.85 -13.41
C ILE A 5 -42.98 -38.17 -14.26
N PHE A 6 -41.82 -37.91 -13.65
CA PHE A 6 -40.40 -38.18 -13.98
C PHE A 6 -40.01 -39.66 -14.21
N THR A 7 -38.83 -39.94 -14.81
CA THR A 7 -37.63 -40.55 -14.16
C THR A 7 -36.40 -40.65 -15.10
N ILE A 8 -35.22 -40.65 -14.46
CA ILE A 8 -33.82 -40.32 -14.78
C ILE A 8 -32.95 -41.51 -15.34
N ILE A 9 -31.73 -41.16 -15.83
CA ILE A 9 -30.38 -41.83 -15.87
C ILE A 9 -30.01 -42.79 -17.04
N THR A 10 -28.96 -42.46 -17.82
CA THR A 10 -27.57 -43.06 -17.84
C THR A 10 -26.77 -42.72 -19.11
N THR A 11 -25.53 -42.26 -18.93
CA THR A 11 -24.38 -42.07 -19.87
C THR A 11 -23.71 -43.40 -20.27
N PRO A 12 -22.60 -43.47 -21.06
CA PRO A 12 -22.06 -42.63 -22.16
C PRO A 12 -21.65 -43.47 -23.43
N HIS A 13 -21.12 -42.81 -24.48
CA HIS A 13 -19.99 -43.21 -25.37
C HIS A 13 -20.15 -43.16 -26.92
N ILE A 14 -19.10 -42.59 -27.54
CA ILE A 14 -18.43 -42.89 -28.83
C ILE A 14 -18.73 -42.03 -30.09
N PHE A 15 -17.70 -41.23 -30.42
CA PHE A 15 -17.06 -40.91 -31.71
C PHE A 15 -17.81 -40.35 -32.94
N ALA A 16 -17.13 -39.33 -33.49
CA ALA A 16 -16.75 -39.13 -34.90
C ALA A 16 -17.59 -38.17 -35.78
N GLN A 17 -16.96 -37.01 -36.00
CA GLN A 17 -16.80 -36.29 -37.27
C GLN A 17 -17.50 -36.88 -38.52
N SER A 18 -18.26 -36.03 -39.21
CA SER A 18 -17.93 -35.63 -40.60
C SER A 18 -18.82 -34.48 -41.10
N LYS A 19 -18.17 -33.40 -41.55
CA LYS A 19 -18.57 -32.49 -42.66
C LYS A 19 -19.28 -33.28 -43.77
N THR A 20 -20.31 -32.84 -44.51
CA THR A 20 -20.92 -31.54 -44.91
C THR A 20 -22.20 -31.94 -45.69
N PRO A 21 -23.12 -31.01 -46.02
CA PRO A 21 -23.41 -30.92 -47.45
C PRO A 21 -23.63 -29.50 -47.97
N SER A 22 -23.13 -29.33 -49.20
CA SER A 22 -23.36 -28.26 -50.15
C SER A 22 -24.79 -28.24 -50.71
N ASP A 23 -25.16 -27.03 -51.11
CA ASP A 23 -26.09 -26.65 -52.16
C ASP A 23 -27.61 -26.75 -51.95
N SER A 24 -28.11 -25.54 -51.72
CA SER A 24 -29.40 -24.99 -52.10
C SER A 24 -29.88 -25.40 -53.50
N SER A 25 -31.11 -25.89 -53.57
CA SER A 25 -32.23 -25.20 -54.24
C SER A 25 -33.34 -26.20 -54.50
N PHE A 26 -34.52 -25.99 -53.92
CA PHE A 26 -35.80 -26.21 -54.60
C PHE A 26 -36.94 -25.69 -53.71
N LEU A 27 -37.90 -25.03 -54.38
CA LEU A 27 -39.25 -24.65 -53.93
C LEU A 27 -39.40 -23.26 -53.27
N GLY A 28 -39.75 -22.31 -54.14
CA GLY A 28 -40.62 -21.20 -53.77
C GLY A 28 -42.09 -21.64 -53.62
N ASP A 29 -42.77 -20.83 -52.82
CA ASP A 29 -44.19 -20.50 -52.81
C ASP A 29 -45.23 -21.55 -52.37
N LEU A 30 -45.48 -21.53 -51.05
CA LEU A 30 -46.82 -21.65 -50.48
C LEU A 30 -47.10 -20.42 -49.61
N PRO A 31 -48.08 -19.56 -49.94
CA PRO A 31 -48.51 -18.50 -49.05
C PRO A 31 -49.38 -19.11 -47.94
N TRP A 32 -49.44 -18.46 -46.78
CA TRP A 32 -50.26 -18.82 -45.61
C TRP A 32 -49.67 -19.89 -44.66
N ILE A 33 -48.53 -19.58 -44.04
CA ILE A 33 -48.23 -19.65 -42.59
C ILE A 33 -46.89 -18.91 -42.41
N THR A 34 -46.94 -17.60 -42.17
CA THR A 34 -45.80 -16.80 -41.69
C THR A 34 -46.23 -16.18 -40.37
N GLY A 35 -45.92 -16.86 -39.27
CA GLY A 35 -46.38 -16.42 -37.96
C GLY A 35 -45.92 -17.26 -36.77
N PHE A 36 -44.88 -18.08 -36.95
CA PHE A 36 -44.12 -18.62 -35.83
C PHE A 36 -42.64 -18.40 -36.15
N LYS A 37 -42.13 -17.20 -35.85
CA LYS A 37 -40.73 -17.13 -35.42
C LYS A 37 -40.71 -17.94 -34.13
N VAL A 38 -40.13 -19.13 -34.17
CA VAL A 38 -39.62 -19.74 -32.95
C VAL A 38 -38.57 -18.74 -32.48
N SER A 39 -38.90 -17.91 -31.50
CA SER A 39 -37.90 -17.12 -30.81
C SER A 39 -36.93 -18.15 -30.25
N THR A 40 -35.70 -18.13 -30.77
CA THR A 40 -34.57 -18.64 -30.00
C THR A 40 -34.62 -17.89 -28.68
N ALA A 41 -34.55 -18.63 -27.57
CA ALA A 41 -34.61 -18.01 -26.25
C ALA A 41 -33.45 -17.02 -26.14
N LEU A 42 -33.76 -15.78 -25.75
CA LEU A 42 -32.79 -14.77 -25.38
C LEU A 42 -31.93 -15.33 -24.24
N GLN A 43 -30.61 -15.24 -24.33
CA GLN A 43 -29.69 -15.84 -23.36
C GLN A 43 -28.51 -14.90 -23.05
N PRO A 44 -28.75 -13.64 -22.58
CA PRO A 44 -27.67 -12.87 -21.97
C PRO A 44 -27.07 -13.70 -20.83
N THR A 45 -25.75 -13.86 -20.83
CA THR A 45 -25.02 -14.60 -19.79
C THR A 45 -24.23 -13.62 -18.94
N LEU A 46 -24.32 -13.79 -17.62
CA LEU A 46 -23.58 -13.01 -16.63
C LEU A 46 -22.42 -13.83 -16.08
N GLU A 47 -21.22 -13.28 -16.17
CA GLU A 47 -20.03 -13.73 -15.48
C GLU A 47 -19.61 -12.66 -14.45
N LEU A 48 -19.31 -13.12 -13.23
CA LEU A 48 -18.81 -12.29 -12.14
C LEU A 48 -17.41 -12.76 -11.74
N TYR A 49 -16.49 -11.82 -11.54
CA TYR A 49 -15.10 -12.14 -11.22
C TYR A 49 -14.57 -11.26 -10.08
N GLY A 50 -14.57 -11.77 -8.85
CA GLY A 50 -14.12 -11.04 -7.67
C GLY A 50 -12.60 -11.04 -7.48
N THR A 51 -12.01 -9.86 -7.29
CA THR A 51 -10.69 -9.69 -6.64
C THR A 51 -10.90 -9.39 -5.16
N PHE A 52 -10.07 -8.57 -4.50
CA PHE A 52 -10.24 -8.21 -3.09
C PHE A 52 -11.29 -7.11 -2.90
N HIS A 53 -11.13 -6.00 -3.61
CA HIS A 53 -11.95 -4.79 -3.47
C HIS A 53 -12.78 -4.46 -4.70
N SER A 54 -12.72 -5.30 -5.72
CA SER A 54 -13.47 -5.11 -6.96
C SER A 54 -14.06 -6.42 -7.47
N MET A 55 -15.05 -6.30 -8.34
CA MET A 55 -15.64 -7.45 -9.02
C MET A 55 -15.98 -7.08 -10.45
N GLY A 56 -15.37 -7.79 -11.41
CA GLY A 56 -15.73 -7.69 -12.81
C GLY A 56 -17.14 -8.20 -13.05
N VAL A 57 -17.90 -7.48 -13.87
CA VAL A 57 -19.24 -7.80 -14.32
C VAL A 57 -19.22 -7.87 -15.85
N ILE A 58 -19.34 -9.08 -16.39
CA ILE A 58 -19.20 -9.34 -17.81
C ILE A 58 -20.51 -9.94 -18.32
N ILE A 59 -21.09 -9.30 -19.34
CA ILE A 59 -22.28 -9.79 -20.04
C ILE A 59 -21.89 -10.22 -21.43
N THR A 60 -22.28 -11.43 -21.83
CA THR A 60 -22.25 -11.85 -23.24
C THR A 60 -23.68 -12.00 -23.78
N ILE A 61 -23.95 -11.39 -24.92
CA ILE A 61 -25.23 -11.43 -25.66
C ILE A 61 -25.00 -12.01 -27.07
N ALA A 62 -26.06 -12.40 -27.78
CA ALA A 62 -25.97 -12.69 -29.20
C ALA A 62 -26.05 -11.39 -30.03
N GLU A 63 -25.40 -11.35 -31.21
CA GLU A 63 -25.55 -10.23 -32.16
C GLU A 63 -27.02 -9.94 -32.53
N SER A 64 -27.91 -10.94 -32.44
CA SER A 64 -29.33 -10.77 -32.71
C SER A 64 -30.13 -10.16 -31.56
N ASP A 65 -29.55 -10.04 -30.37
CA ASP A 65 -30.23 -9.54 -29.18
C ASP A 65 -30.26 -8.00 -29.15
N ASP A 66 -29.26 -7.35 -29.78
CA ASP A 66 -29.13 -5.90 -29.98
C ASP A 66 -28.34 -5.65 -31.31
N PRO A 67 -29.02 -5.70 -32.48
CA PRO A 67 -28.38 -5.65 -33.80
C PRO A 67 -27.81 -4.28 -34.21
N ASP A 68 -28.22 -3.18 -33.57
CA ASP A 68 -27.73 -1.82 -33.81
C ASP A 68 -26.79 -1.31 -32.70
N SER A 69 -26.61 -2.09 -31.64
CA SER A 69 -25.61 -1.90 -30.59
C SER A 69 -25.81 -0.62 -29.78
N ASP A 70 -27.06 -0.21 -29.59
CA ASP A 70 -27.41 1.00 -28.85
C ASP A 70 -28.00 0.73 -27.45
N ALA A 71 -28.14 -0.54 -27.05
CA ALA A 71 -28.59 -0.90 -25.71
C ALA A 71 -27.54 -0.53 -24.64
N THR A 72 -28.05 -0.13 -23.48
CA THR A 72 -27.27 0.20 -22.29
C THR A 72 -27.51 -0.81 -21.17
N ALA A 73 -26.52 -0.97 -20.28
CA ALA A 73 -26.58 -1.91 -19.18
C ALA A 73 -26.26 -1.22 -17.84
N THR A 74 -27.21 -1.27 -16.91
CA THR A 74 -27.08 -0.72 -15.55
C THR A 74 -26.94 -1.86 -14.54
N VAL A 75 -26.22 -1.61 -13.45
CA VAL A 75 -25.91 -2.65 -12.47
C VAL A 75 -26.36 -2.21 -11.09
N THR A 76 -26.97 -3.15 -10.37
CA THR A 76 -27.27 -3.04 -8.95
C THR A 76 -26.61 -4.19 -8.20
N TYR A 77 -26.21 -3.95 -6.95
CA TYR A 77 -25.55 -4.94 -6.13
C TYR A 77 -25.79 -4.72 -4.64
N ASN A 78 -25.69 -5.78 -3.85
CA ASN A 78 -25.76 -5.72 -2.39
C ASN A 78 -24.95 -6.86 -1.78
N ILE A 79 -24.48 -6.68 -0.54
CA ILE A 79 -24.09 -7.81 0.30
C ILE A 79 -25.32 -8.73 0.39
N SER A 80 -25.15 -10.05 0.29
CA SER A 80 -26.29 -10.98 0.31
C SER A 80 -27.23 -10.72 1.50
N GLY A 81 -28.48 -10.29 1.22
CA GLY A 81 -29.48 -9.90 2.23
C GLY A 81 -29.37 -8.47 2.78
N GLY A 82 -28.49 -7.63 2.23
CA GLY A 82 -28.26 -6.23 2.59
C GLY A 82 -29.04 -5.21 1.75
N VAL A 83 -28.59 -3.95 1.80
CA VAL A 83 -29.19 -2.82 1.06
C VAL A 83 -28.66 -2.77 -0.37
N GLU A 84 -29.57 -2.67 -1.34
CA GLU A 84 -29.27 -2.49 -2.77
C GLU A 84 -28.55 -1.17 -3.04
N ARG A 85 -27.46 -1.26 -3.81
CA ARG A 85 -26.63 -0.15 -4.28
C ARG A 85 -26.60 -0.13 -5.80
N THR A 86 -26.44 1.04 -6.39
CA THR A 86 -26.25 1.20 -7.84
C THR A 86 -24.77 1.29 -8.14
N ALA A 87 -24.29 0.52 -9.12
CA ALA A 87 -22.91 0.61 -9.58
C ALA A 87 -22.78 1.50 -10.83
N PHE A 88 -21.54 1.75 -11.23
CA PHE A 88 -21.26 2.41 -12.48
C PHE A 88 -21.76 1.55 -13.66
N PRO A 89 -22.38 2.14 -14.70
CA PRO A 89 -22.90 1.39 -15.84
C PRO A 89 -21.82 0.56 -16.55
N LEU A 90 -22.23 -0.54 -17.18
CA LEU A 90 -21.30 -1.34 -17.98
C LEU A 90 -21.01 -0.66 -19.32
N THR A 91 -19.79 -0.85 -19.80
CA THR A 91 -19.34 -0.41 -21.12
C THR A 91 -19.64 -1.49 -22.15
N ARG A 92 -20.25 -1.13 -23.28
CA ARG A 92 -20.30 -2.01 -24.45
C ARG A 92 -18.92 -2.03 -25.10
N VAL A 93 -18.23 -3.17 -25.07
CA VAL A 93 -16.85 -3.30 -25.56
C VAL A 93 -16.77 -3.90 -26.97
N ASN A 94 -17.83 -4.57 -27.41
CA ASN A 94 -18.05 -4.98 -28.80
C ASN A 94 -19.54 -5.31 -29.03
N GLU A 95 -19.89 -5.76 -30.24
CA GLU A 95 -21.26 -6.12 -30.66
C GLU A 95 -21.93 -7.16 -29.74
N THR A 96 -21.15 -7.98 -29.03
CA THR A 96 -21.65 -9.13 -28.25
C THR A 96 -21.36 -9.05 -26.76
N ARG A 97 -20.72 -7.99 -26.25
CA ARG A 97 -20.22 -7.97 -24.87
C ARG A 97 -20.31 -6.61 -24.20
N PHE A 98 -20.75 -6.63 -22.95
CA PHE A 98 -20.55 -5.56 -21.99
C PHE A 98 -19.56 -5.99 -20.91
N ALA A 99 -18.73 -5.05 -20.46
CA ALA A 99 -17.82 -5.24 -19.34
C ALA A 99 -17.80 -4.00 -18.44
N GLY A 100 -17.60 -4.22 -17.15
CA GLY A 100 -17.42 -3.17 -16.16
C GLY A 100 -17.08 -3.78 -14.81
N SER A 101 -17.05 -2.94 -13.77
CA SER A 101 -16.64 -3.39 -12.43
C SER A 101 -17.44 -2.75 -11.31
N LEU A 102 -17.64 -3.52 -10.25
CA LEU A 102 -18.00 -3.04 -8.92
C LEU A 102 -16.71 -2.64 -8.18
N PHE A 103 -16.77 -1.59 -7.35
CA PHE A 103 -15.61 -1.06 -6.61
C PHE A 103 -15.88 -0.97 -5.12
N TRP A 104 -14.81 -0.83 -4.34
CA TRP A 104 -14.84 -0.62 -2.88
C TRP A 104 -15.57 -1.73 -2.11
N LEU A 105 -15.43 -2.96 -2.59
CA LEU A 105 -16.02 -4.13 -1.97
C LEU A 105 -15.20 -4.59 -0.76
N GLU A 106 -15.89 -5.21 0.19
CA GLU A 106 -15.27 -5.85 1.36
C GLU A 106 -14.62 -7.17 0.91
N PRO A 107 -13.35 -7.45 1.25
CA PRO A 107 -12.73 -8.74 0.98
C PRO A 107 -13.49 -9.91 1.62
N GLY A 108 -13.45 -11.08 0.97
CA GLY A 108 -14.07 -12.33 1.47
C GLY A 108 -15.60 -12.32 1.56
N THR A 109 -16.26 -11.36 0.91
CA THR A 109 -17.69 -11.07 1.08
C THR A 109 -18.49 -11.44 -0.16
N SER A 110 -19.69 -11.99 0.05
CA SER A 110 -20.58 -12.42 -1.04
C SER A 110 -21.61 -11.35 -1.41
N TYR A 111 -21.66 -11.04 -2.71
CA TYR A 111 -22.52 -10.04 -3.31
C TYR A 111 -23.55 -10.66 -4.25
N GLU A 112 -24.79 -10.20 -4.15
CA GLU A 112 -25.82 -10.38 -5.17
C GLU A 112 -25.70 -9.24 -6.17
N VAL A 113 -25.72 -9.56 -7.47
CA VAL A 113 -25.54 -8.59 -8.56
C VAL A 113 -26.64 -8.80 -9.59
N ALA A 114 -27.28 -7.72 -10.03
CA ALA A 114 -28.28 -7.73 -11.08
C ALA A 114 -27.96 -6.67 -12.15
N VAL A 115 -27.98 -7.08 -13.42
CA VAL A 115 -27.77 -6.24 -14.59
C VAL A 115 -29.10 -6.08 -15.32
N SER A 116 -29.51 -4.83 -15.54
CA SER A 116 -30.74 -4.48 -16.26
C SER A 116 -30.39 -3.75 -17.56
N PHE A 117 -31.06 -4.13 -18.65
CA PHE A 117 -30.83 -3.55 -19.98
C PHE A 117 -31.93 -2.58 -20.39
N SER A 118 -31.55 -1.53 -21.10
CA SER A 118 -32.48 -0.61 -21.76
C SER A 118 -32.03 -0.35 -23.18
N ASP A 119 -32.93 -0.55 -24.11
CA ASP A 119 -32.71 -0.43 -25.55
C ASP A 119 -33.75 0.56 -26.11
N PRO A 120 -33.32 1.70 -26.69
CA PRO A 120 -34.20 2.77 -27.14
C PRO A 120 -35.26 2.34 -28.18
N ASP A 121 -34.96 1.35 -29.00
CA ASP A 121 -35.82 0.89 -30.09
C ASP A 121 -36.72 -0.30 -29.68
N GLY A 122 -36.55 -0.79 -28.44
CA GLY A 122 -37.36 -1.85 -27.85
C GLY A 122 -37.03 -3.24 -28.38
N ASP A 123 -35.77 -3.42 -28.76
CA ASP A 123 -35.23 -4.67 -29.28
C ASP A 123 -35.18 -5.77 -28.20
N PRO A 124 -34.85 -7.03 -28.54
CA PRO A 124 -35.07 -8.18 -27.65
C PRO A 124 -34.40 -8.10 -26.27
N LEU A 125 -33.33 -7.32 -26.14
CA LEU A 125 -32.61 -7.08 -24.90
C LEU A 125 -33.32 -6.09 -23.96
N ASP A 126 -34.25 -5.25 -24.45
CA ASP A 126 -34.94 -4.23 -23.65
C ASP A 126 -35.67 -4.83 -22.43
N GLY A 127 -35.45 -4.23 -21.26
CA GLY A 127 -36.09 -4.61 -20.00
C GLY A 127 -35.69 -5.99 -19.46
N GLN A 128 -34.68 -6.63 -20.04
CA GLN A 128 -34.14 -7.89 -19.53
C GLN A 128 -33.33 -7.65 -18.26
N ILE A 129 -33.35 -8.64 -17.38
CA ILE A 129 -32.57 -8.65 -16.15
C ILE A 129 -31.85 -9.99 -16.03
N VAL A 130 -30.55 -9.95 -15.80
CA VAL A 130 -29.76 -11.12 -15.42
C VAL A 130 -29.14 -10.87 -14.05
N ALA A 131 -29.13 -11.90 -13.21
CA ALA A 131 -28.62 -11.78 -11.86
C ALA A 131 -27.79 -12.99 -11.47
N GLY A 132 -26.86 -12.78 -10.55
CA GLY A 132 -25.94 -13.79 -10.05
C GLY A 132 -25.41 -13.42 -8.67
N THR A 133 -24.70 -14.36 -8.06
CA THR A 133 -24.02 -14.15 -6.79
C THR A 133 -22.57 -14.59 -6.93
N TYR A 134 -21.65 -13.81 -6.41
CA TYR A 134 -20.22 -14.15 -6.37
C TYR A 134 -19.57 -13.57 -5.11
N SER A 135 -18.36 -13.99 -4.78
CA SER A 135 -17.62 -13.47 -3.63
C SER A 135 -16.33 -12.78 -4.05
N THR A 136 -15.96 -11.71 -3.36
CA THR A 136 -14.59 -11.21 -3.36
C THR A 136 -13.65 -12.23 -2.71
N ARG A 137 -12.37 -12.13 -3.03
CA ARG A 137 -11.29 -12.88 -2.39
C ARG A 137 -11.11 -12.37 -0.96
N ALA A 138 -10.92 -13.28 -0.01
CA ALA A 138 -10.46 -12.92 1.32
C ALA A 138 -9.01 -12.44 1.28
N GLU A 139 -8.64 -11.54 2.19
CA GLU A 139 -7.25 -11.14 2.38
C GLU A 139 -6.33 -12.34 2.63
N ILE A 140 -5.10 -12.28 2.10
CA ILE A 140 -4.18 -13.42 2.16
C ILE A 140 -3.50 -13.46 3.53
N THR A 141 -3.69 -14.56 4.25
CA THR A 141 -2.94 -14.90 5.45
C THR A 141 -2.06 -16.11 5.18
N ILE A 142 -0.77 -16.05 5.53
CA ILE A 142 0.12 -17.21 5.46
C ILE A 142 -0.18 -18.13 6.64
N PRO A 143 -0.64 -19.38 6.43
CA PRO A 143 -0.95 -20.29 7.54
C PRO A 143 0.33 -20.85 8.18
N ALA A 144 0.20 -21.35 9.41
CA ALA A 144 1.28 -22.07 10.06
C ALA A 144 1.71 -23.31 9.24
N PRO A 145 3.02 -23.57 9.09
CA PRO A 145 3.53 -24.65 8.26
C PRO A 145 3.37 -26.02 8.93
N ASN A 146 3.14 -27.07 8.15
CA ASN A 146 3.15 -28.46 8.58
C ASN A 146 4.57 -28.95 8.91
N SER A 147 5.57 -28.45 8.20
CA SER A 147 6.99 -28.79 8.34
C SER A 147 7.87 -27.70 7.76
N SER A 148 9.05 -27.51 8.35
CA SER A 148 10.02 -26.48 7.92
C SER A 148 11.32 -27.12 7.45
N TYR A 149 11.77 -26.77 6.25
CA TYR A 149 13.04 -27.21 5.67
C TYR A 149 14.05 -26.07 5.68
N ILE A 150 15.13 -26.24 6.43
CA ILE A 150 16.13 -25.20 6.65
C ILE A 150 17.30 -25.38 5.68
N VAL A 151 17.59 -24.32 4.94
CA VAL A 151 18.61 -24.30 3.90
C VAL A 151 19.64 -23.20 4.16
N THR A 152 20.90 -23.45 3.79
CA THR A 152 21.99 -22.46 3.85
C THR A 152 22.72 -22.40 2.49
N PRO A 153 23.50 -21.35 2.19
CA PRO A 153 24.24 -21.27 0.93
C PRO A 153 25.20 -22.44 0.69
N ASP A 154 25.77 -23.00 1.76
CA ASP A 154 26.73 -24.11 1.79
C ASP A 154 26.13 -25.44 2.29
N GLY A 155 24.81 -25.48 2.47
CA GLY A 155 24.11 -26.63 3.03
C GLY A 155 24.26 -27.89 2.18
N SER A 156 24.50 -29.03 2.83
CA SER A 156 24.75 -30.32 2.16
C SER A 156 24.09 -31.51 2.86
N GLY A 157 23.33 -31.25 3.92
CA GLY A 157 22.50 -32.25 4.59
C GLY A 157 21.33 -32.71 3.73
N THR A 158 20.69 -33.79 4.15
CA THR A 158 19.42 -34.28 3.55
C THR A 158 18.26 -34.22 4.54
N THR A 159 18.53 -33.84 5.80
CA THR A 159 17.50 -33.69 6.84
C THR A 159 16.90 -32.28 6.88
N CYS A 160 17.57 -31.29 6.27
CA CYS A 160 17.10 -29.90 6.19
C CYS A 160 16.69 -29.31 7.55
N SER A 161 17.51 -29.51 8.58
CA SER A 161 17.24 -29.02 9.95
C SER A 161 18.25 -27.96 10.37
N LEU A 162 18.00 -27.23 11.47
CA LEU A 162 18.94 -26.24 12.00
C LEU A 162 20.35 -26.80 12.21
N THR A 163 20.47 -28.03 12.70
CA THR A 163 21.76 -28.69 12.97
C THR A 163 22.38 -29.34 11.75
N THR A 164 21.60 -29.55 10.69
CA THR A 164 22.04 -30.24 9.48
C THR A 164 21.29 -29.64 8.28
N PRO A 165 21.59 -28.37 7.94
CA PRO A 165 20.90 -27.68 6.86
C PRO A 165 21.24 -28.33 5.53
N CYS A 166 20.27 -28.30 4.62
CA CYS A 166 20.44 -28.81 3.26
C CYS A 166 20.66 -27.67 2.27
N SER A 167 20.88 -27.99 1.00
CA SER A 167 20.92 -26.97 -0.05
C SER A 167 19.51 -26.45 -0.33
N LEU A 168 19.42 -25.24 -0.90
CA LEU A 168 18.14 -24.66 -1.32
C LEU A 168 17.34 -25.62 -2.22
N VAL A 169 17.98 -26.15 -3.26
CA VAL A 169 17.35 -27.12 -4.18
C VAL A 169 16.85 -28.37 -3.46
N GLU A 170 17.59 -28.89 -2.48
CA GLU A 170 17.13 -30.05 -1.70
C GLU A 170 15.89 -29.72 -0.87
N GLY A 171 15.88 -28.57 -0.18
CA GLY A 171 14.72 -28.12 0.59
C GLY A 171 13.47 -27.94 -0.27
N LEU A 172 13.61 -27.27 -1.42
CA LEU A 172 12.53 -27.10 -2.42
C LEU A 172 12.02 -28.46 -2.94
N ASN A 173 12.93 -29.42 -3.18
CA ASN A 173 12.56 -30.76 -3.62
C ASN A 173 11.85 -31.59 -2.55
N GLN A 174 11.98 -31.26 -1.26
CA GLN A 174 11.29 -31.96 -0.18
C GLN A 174 9.90 -31.37 0.12
N ALA A 175 9.75 -30.05 0.02
CA ALA A 175 8.52 -29.34 0.38
C ALA A 175 7.24 -29.90 -0.28
N GLN A 176 6.21 -30.13 0.54
CA GLN A 176 4.85 -30.50 0.15
C GLN A 176 3.88 -29.35 0.45
N ALA A 177 2.63 -29.46 -0.03
CA ALA A 177 1.58 -28.50 0.31
C ALA A 177 1.44 -28.32 1.84
N GLY A 178 1.46 -27.07 2.28
CA GLY A 178 1.44 -26.66 3.69
C GLY A 178 2.82 -26.63 4.35
N ASP A 179 3.90 -27.02 3.67
CA ASP A 179 5.26 -26.93 4.22
C ASP A 179 5.90 -25.57 3.91
N GLU A 180 7.01 -25.28 4.59
CA GLU A 180 7.85 -24.11 4.29
C GLU A 180 9.32 -24.47 4.06
N VAL A 181 10.01 -23.64 3.27
CA VAL A 181 11.46 -23.64 3.10
C VAL A 181 12.02 -22.33 3.66
N LEU A 182 12.83 -22.43 4.71
CA LEU A 182 13.44 -21.30 5.41
C LEU A 182 14.89 -21.14 4.97
N LEU A 183 15.19 -20.04 4.29
CA LEU A 183 16.53 -19.69 3.82
C LEU A 183 17.29 -18.92 4.90
N ARG A 184 18.39 -19.49 5.40
CA ARG A 184 19.29 -18.78 6.33
C ARG A 184 20.04 -17.64 5.64
N ASP A 185 20.57 -16.73 6.45
CA ASP A 185 21.37 -15.58 6.05
C ASP A 185 22.48 -15.94 5.06
N GLY A 186 22.68 -15.08 4.06
CA GLY A 186 23.77 -15.17 3.12
C GLY A 186 23.34 -15.17 1.65
N ILE A 187 24.35 -15.30 0.78
CA ILE A 187 24.18 -15.16 -0.67
C ILE A 187 24.16 -16.54 -1.35
N TYR A 188 23.06 -16.82 -2.04
CA TYR A 188 22.83 -18.04 -2.81
C TYR A 188 23.05 -17.72 -4.28
N TYR A 189 24.23 -18.09 -4.80
CA TYR A 189 24.57 -17.95 -6.23
C TYR A 189 23.94 -19.07 -7.07
N GLN A 190 22.61 -19.14 -7.08
CA GLN A 190 21.82 -20.18 -7.76
C GLN A 190 20.71 -19.54 -8.60
N GLY A 191 20.25 -20.27 -9.62
CA GLY A 191 19.19 -19.85 -10.52
C GLY A 191 18.72 -21.04 -11.34
N GLU A 192 17.78 -20.80 -12.25
CA GLU A 192 17.11 -21.82 -13.06
C GLU A 192 16.43 -22.90 -12.18
N MET A 193 15.89 -22.51 -11.03
CA MET A 193 15.25 -23.43 -10.10
C MET A 193 13.77 -23.63 -10.47
N GLU A 194 13.39 -24.88 -10.68
CA GLU A 194 12.00 -25.28 -10.92
C GLU A 194 11.31 -25.65 -9.61
N LEU A 195 10.12 -25.09 -9.38
CA LEU A 195 9.27 -25.51 -8.27
C LEU A 195 8.42 -26.71 -8.70
N LEU A 196 8.69 -27.87 -8.10
CA LEU A 196 8.17 -29.15 -8.61
C LEU A 196 6.72 -29.44 -8.20
N ARG A 197 6.22 -28.83 -7.11
CA ARG A 197 4.91 -29.14 -6.51
C ARG A 197 4.11 -27.87 -6.26
N SER A 198 2.79 -28.03 -6.27
CA SER A 198 1.85 -26.99 -5.85
C SER A 198 1.55 -27.10 -4.37
N GLY A 199 1.24 -25.97 -3.75
CA GLY A 199 0.45 -25.95 -2.54
C GLY A 199 -1.03 -26.25 -2.83
N THR A 200 -1.87 -25.97 -1.86
CA THR A 200 -3.33 -25.98 -2.01
C THR A 200 -3.95 -24.79 -1.29
N ASN A 201 -5.21 -24.47 -1.58
CA ASN A 201 -5.94 -23.45 -0.85
C ASN A 201 -5.92 -23.73 0.67
N GLY A 202 -5.46 -22.76 1.47
CA GLY A 202 -5.26 -22.89 2.92
C GLY A 202 -4.02 -23.68 3.36
N ALA A 203 -3.23 -24.22 2.43
CA ALA A 203 -1.97 -24.91 2.70
C ALA A 203 -0.97 -24.68 1.53
N PRO A 204 -0.46 -23.45 1.37
CA PRO A 204 0.53 -23.09 0.36
C PRO A 204 1.88 -23.75 0.64
N ILE A 205 2.78 -23.73 -0.34
CA ILE A 205 4.22 -23.93 -0.08
C ILE A 205 4.83 -22.55 0.15
N VAL A 206 5.42 -22.33 1.32
CA VAL A 206 6.02 -21.03 1.67
C VAL A 206 7.54 -21.09 1.48
N ILE A 207 8.12 -20.12 0.77
CA ILE A 207 9.56 -19.98 0.58
C ILE A 207 9.94 -18.60 1.12
N ARG A 208 10.70 -18.56 2.22
CA ARG A 208 11.00 -17.29 2.89
C ARG A 208 12.36 -17.28 3.56
N SER A 209 12.84 -16.09 3.91
CA SER A 209 13.99 -15.96 4.80
C SER A 209 13.69 -16.62 6.14
N TYR A 210 14.73 -17.16 6.76
CA TYR A 210 14.68 -17.57 8.15
C TYR A 210 14.44 -16.34 9.03
N PRO A 211 13.71 -16.47 10.15
CA PRO A 211 13.33 -15.29 10.88
C PRO A 211 14.51 -14.40 11.29
N ASN A 212 14.40 -13.08 11.06
CA ASN A 212 15.45 -12.07 11.32
C ASN A 212 16.76 -12.21 10.49
N GLU A 213 16.74 -12.99 9.42
CA GLU A 213 17.91 -13.20 8.56
C GLU A 213 17.64 -12.67 7.13
N SER A 214 18.69 -12.34 6.38
CA SER A 214 18.56 -11.83 5.01
C SER A 214 19.12 -12.84 4.01
N ALA A 215 18.21 -13.60 3.39
CA ALA A 215 18.57 -14.50 2.29
C ALA A 215 18.57 -13.74 0.95
N ILE A 216 19.71 -13.76 0.27
CA ILE A 216 19.89 -13.09 -1.03
C ILE A 216 20.08 -14.15 -2.12
N LEU A 217 19.15 -14.22 -3.05
CA LEU A 217 19.27 -15.00 -4.28
C LEU A 217 19.94 -14.12 -5.34
N ASP A 218 21.17 -14.48 -5.73
CA ASP A 218 22.02 -13.66 -6.60
C ASP A 218 22.31 -14.40 -7.91
N GLY A 219 21.80 -13.83 -9.02
CA GLY A 219 21.99 -14.31 -10.37
C GLY A 219 23.39 -14.04 -10.94
N GLY A 220 24.22 -13.27 -10.24
CA GLY A 220 25.58 -12.93 -10.63
C GLY A 220 26.57 -14.09 -10.53
N ASP A 221 27.61 -14.05 -11.33
CA ASP A 221 28.72 -14.99 -11.22
C ASP A 221 29.68 -14.57 -10.08
N PRO A 222 29.89 -15.39 -9.03
CA PRO A 222 30.78 -15.05 -7.92
C PRO A 222 32.28 -15.09 -8.29
N VAL A 223 32.63 -15.46 -9.52
CA VAL A 223 34.02 -15.54 -9.97
C VAL A 223 34.62 -14.15 -10.19
N THR A 224 35.87 -13.97 -9.73
CA THR A 224 36.67 -12.81 -10.11
C THR A 224 37.22 -12.97 -11.52
N TYR A 225 36.85 -12.07 -12.43
CA TYR A 225 37.29 -12.09 -13.82
C TYR A 225 38.64 -11.39 -14.02
N GLY A 226 39.49 -11.98 -14.86
CA GLY A 226 40.73 -11.35 -15.33
C GLY A 226 40.46 -10.50 -16.56
N TRP A 227 40.95 -9.26 -16.57
CA TRP A 227 40.70 -8.30 -17.65
C TRP A 227 41.94 -8.09 -18.52
N THR A 228 41.75 -8.07 -19.84
CA THR A 228 42.79 -7.77 -20.83
C THR A 228 42.49 -6.44 -21.52
N ASP A 229 43.37 -5.46 -21.36
CA ASP A 229 43.28 -4.17 -22.05
C ASP A 229 43.33 -4.35 -23.58
N GLN A 230 42.32 -3.84 -24.28
CA GLN A 230 42.23 -3.84 -25.75
C GLN A 230 42.70 -2.50 -26.36
N GLY A 231 43.06 -1.53 -25.52
CA GLY A 231 43.37 -0.16 -25.90
C GLY A 231 42.11 0.72 -26.02
N GLY A 232 42.30 2.03 -25.90
CA GLY A 232 41.21 3.01 -26.04
C GLY A 232 40.18 2.98 -24.90
N GLY A 233 40.53 2.43 -23.73
CA GLY A 233 39.63 2.37 -22.56
C GLY A 233 38.78 1.10 -22.48
N VAL A 234 38.82 0.25 -23.52
CA VAL A 234 38.06 -1.01 -23.58
C VAL A 234 38.89 -2.15 -22.98
N TYR A 235 38.27 -2.91 -22.09
CA TYR A 235 38.84 -4.12 -21.51
C TYR A 235 37.97 -5.31 -21.86
N GLN A 236 38.58 -6.48 -22.07
CA GLN A 236 37.83 -7.71 -22.34
C GLN A 236 38.06 -8.77 -21.26
N THR A 237 37.08 -9.64 -21.08
CA THR A 237 37.21 -10.90 -20.37
C THR A 237 36.38 -12.00 -21.05
N THR A 238 36.55 -13.25 -20.60
CA THR A 238 35.73 -14.38 -21.02
C THR A 238 34.79 -14.76 -19.89
N VAL A 239 33.49 -14.65 -20.14
CA VAL A 239 32.43 -14.99 -19.18
C VAL A 239 32.03 -16.47 -19.29
N ASN A 240 31.30 -16.98 -18.29
CA ASN A 240 30.97 -18.41 -18.20
C ASN A 240 29.73 -18.80 -19.02
N VAL A 241 28.88 -17.83 -19.37
CA VAL A 241 27.65 -18.02 -20.15
C VAL A 241 27.61 -17.02 -21.29
N PRO A 242 27.03 -17.36 -22.45
CA PRO A 242 26.74 -16.37 -23.47
C PRO A 242 25.52 -15.53 -23.08
N ASP A 243 25.32 -14.42 -23.80
CA ASP A 243 24.08 -13.62 -23.72
C ASP A 243 23.81 -13.02 -22.32
N THR A 244 24.88 -12.60 -21.63
CA THR A 244 24.76 -11.77 -20.42
C THR A 244 24.20 -10.40 -20.83
N HIS A 245 23.02 -10.05 -20.31
CA HIS A 245 22.35 -8.76 -20.55
C HIS A 245 22.46 -7.80 -19.36
N LEU A 246 23.06 -8.26 -18.26
CA LEU A 246 23.19 -7.48 -17.05
C LEU A 246 24.62 -7.56 -16.51
N VAL A 247 25.28 -6.41 -16.50
CA VAL A 247 26.60 -6.20 -15.92
C VAL A 247 26.53 -4.98 -15.03
N THR A 248 27.10 -5.05 -13.84
CA THR A 248 27.22 -3.89 -12.94
C THR A 248 28.66 -3.57 -12.62
N ALA A 249 28.92 -2.30 -12.33
CA ALA A 249 30.20 -1.76 -11.92
C ALA A 249 29.98 -0.88 -10.67
N ASN A 250 30.56 -1.26 -9.53
CA ASN A 250 30.34 -0.60 -8.23
C ASN A 250 28.86 -0.45 -7.84
N GLY A 251 28.03 -1.45 -8.19
CA GLY A 251 26.60 -1.43 -7.91
C GLY A 251 25.76 -0.68 -8.94
N GLU A 252 26.36 -0.08 -9.98
CA GLU A 252 25.64 0.61 -11.05
C GLU A 252 25.48 -0.28 -12.28
N ARG A 253 24.28 -0.31 -12.88
CA ARG A 253 24.04 -1.02 -14.14
C ARG A 253 24.82 -0.39 -15.29
N LEU A 254 25.49 -1.22 -16.07
CA LEU A 254 26.16 -0.81 -17.30
C LEU A 254 25.20 -0.88 -18.49
N TYR A 255 25.33 0.07 -19.42
CA TYR A 255 24.53 0.12 -20.63
C TYR A 255 24.93 -1.00 -21.63
N PRO A 256 23.98 -1.81 -22.15
CA PRO A 256 24.26 -2.86 -23.13
C PRO A 256 24.34 -2.28 -24.56
N TYR A 257 25.54 -1.90 -25.01
CA TYR A 257 25.73 -1.41 -26.38
C TYR A 257 25.48 -2.52 -27.40
N GLN A 258 24.83 -2.19 -28.52
CA GLN A 258 24.49 -3.14 -29.59
C GLN A 258 25.67 -3.45 -30.54
N SER A 259 26.74 -2.65 -30.50
CA SER A 259 27.95 -2.88 -31.29
C SER A 259 29.22 -2.54 -30.51
N PHE A 260 30.32 -3.21 -30.87
CA PHE A 260 31.63 -2.91 -30.31
C PHE A 260 32.11 -1.48 -30.62
N ASP A 261 31.76 -0.95 -31.80
CA ASP A 261 32.18 0.40 -32.23
C ASP A 261 31.48 1.48 -31.39
N ASP A 262 30.19 1.29 -31.08
CA ASP A 262 29.43 2.22 -30.22
C ASP A 262 29.93 2.16 -28.78
N LEU A 263 30.26 0.97 -28.27
CA LEU A 263 30.93 0.82 -26.97
C LEU A 263 32.29 1.52 -26.96
N GLN A 264 33.12 1.30 -27.97
CA GLN A 264 34.48 1.86 -28.02
C GLN A 264 34.48 3.39 -27.99
N THR A 265 33.45 4.02 -28.55
CA THR A 265 33.31 5.48 -28.55
C THR A 265 32.48 6.02 -27.39
N LEU A 266 31.85 5.13 -26.60
CA LEU A 266 30.77 5.47 -25.66
C LEU A 266 29.77 6.40 -26.34
N LYS A 267 29.10 5.92 -27.41
CA LYS A 267 28.18 6.73 -28.23
C LYS A 267 27.21 7.61 -27.41
N TRP A 268 26.80 7.13 -26.23
CA TRP A 268 25.85 7.79 -25.33
C TRP A 268 26.49 8.45 -24.10
N ASP A 269 27.81 8.58 -24.06
CA ASP A 269 28.59 9.15 -22.95
C ASP A 269 28.38 8.48 -21.57
N ILE A 270 27.91 7.23 -21.57
CA ILE A 270 27.67 6.41 -20.36
C ILE A 270 28.45 5.10 -20.41
N SER A 271 28.91 4.64 -19.24
CA SER A 271 29.64 3.37 -19.09
C SER A 271 28.80 2.20 -19.57
N GLY A 272 29.41 1.25 -20.25
CA GLY A 272 28.66 0.13 -20.81
C GLY A 272 29.49 -1.10 -21.11
N PHE A 273 28.83 -2.04 -21.76
CA PHE A 273 29.42 -3.29 -22.20
C PHE A 273 28.87 -3.74 -23.56
N TYR A 274 29.57 -4.69 -24.19
CA TYR A 274 29.17 -5.38 -25.41
C TYR A 274 29.57 -6.85 -25.28
N VAL A 275 28.72 -7.76 -25.72
CA VAL A 275 28.96 -9.21 -25.63
C VAL A 275 29.03 -9.81 -27.04
N ASP A 276 30.09 -10.57 -27.31
CA ASP A 276 30.22 -11.42 -28.50
C ASP A 276 30.44 -12.88 -28.07
N GLY A 277 29.37 -13.66 -28.12
CA GLY A 277 29.33 -15.01 -27.57
C GLY A 277 29.61 -14.99 -26.06
N VAL A 278 30.78 -15.47 -25.65
CA VAL A 278 31.24 -15.47 -24.25
C VAL A 278 32.33 -14.42 -23.98
N THR A 279 32.60 -13.55 -24.95
CA THR A 279 33.57 -12.47 -24.79
C THR A 279 32.82 -11.22 -24.36
N LEU A 280 33.12 -10.74 -23.15
CA LEU A 280 32.55 -9.51 -22.61
C LEU A 280 33.58 -8.39 -22.77
N TYR A 281 33.17 -7.31 -23.44
CA TYR A 281 33.92 -6.07 -23.54
C TYR A 281 33.26 -5.02 -22.64
N VAL A 282 34.05 -4.30 -21.85
CA VAL A 282 33.59 -3.22 -20.97
C VAL A 282 34.36 -1.96 -21.28
N HIS A 283 33.64 -0.84 -21.34
CA HIS A 283 34.23 0.48 -21.44
C HIS A 283 33.56 1.40 -20.41
N LEU A 284 34.34 1.85 -19.44
CA LEU A 284 33.88 2.72 -18.37
C LEU A 284 34.26 4.16 -18.67
N VAL A 285 33.36 5.10 -18.37
CA VAL A 285 33.64 6.53 -18.46
C VAL A 285 34.92 6.86 -17.68
N GLY A 286 35.82 7.62 -18.31
CA GLY A 286 37.13 7.93 -17.75
C GLY A 286 38.18 6.84 -17.94
N ASN A 287 37.89 5.79 -18.73
CA ASN A 287 38.79 4.68 -19.04
C ASN A 287 39.27 3.90 -17.80
N ALA A 288 38.42 3.83 -16.77
CA ALA A 288 38.72 3.06 -15.56
C ALA A 288 38.91 1.58 -15.89
N ASN A 289 39.85 0.93 -15.19
CA ASN A 289 40.12 -0.49 -15.37
C ASN A 289 39.09 -1.30 -14.56
N PRO A 290 38.32 -2.20 -15.20
CA PRO A 290 37.35 -3.06 -14.50
C PRO A 290 37.98 -3.98 -13.44
N ALA A 291 39.30 -4.21 -13.48
CA ALA A 291 40.01 -4.97 -12.45
C ALA A 291 40.14 -4.24 -11.10
N ASP A 292 39.96 -2.91 -11.09
CA ASP A 292 40.11 -2.07 -9.90
C ASP A 292 38.76 -1.73 -9.23
N ILE A 293 37.66 -2.30 -9.73
CA ILE A 293 36.30 -2.03 -9.24
C ILE A 293 35.51 -3.32 -9.04
N THR A 294 34.40 -3.23 -8.32
CA THR A 294 33.51 -4.38 -8.11
C THR A 294 32.68 -4.59 -9.36
N MET A 295 32.93 -5.70 -10.08
CA MET A 295 32.16 -6.09 -11.25
C MET A 295 31.23 -7.26 -10.91
N VAL A 296 29.96 -7.17 -11.30
CA VAL A 296 29.03 -8.31 -11.28
C VAL A 296 28.56 -8.57 -12.70
N ILE A 297 28.57 -9.84 -13.11
CA ILE A 297 28.17 -10.28 -14.45
C ILE A 297 27.09 -11.34 -14.27
N SER A 298 25.93 -11.14 -14.87
CA SER A 298 24.82 -12.10 -14.76
C SER A 298 25.17 -13.47 -15.35
N ARG A 299 24.80 -14.52 -14.63
CA ARG A 299 24.98 -15.92 -15.03
C ARG A 299 23.67 -16.63 -15.31
N PHE A 300 22.59 -16.26 -14.62
CA PHE A 300 21.29 -16.92 -14.71
C PHE A 300 20.21 -16.03 -15.30
N ASN A 301 19.24 -16.65 -15.97
CA ASN A 301 18.07 -15.98 -16.55
C ASN A 301 17.05 -15.67 -15.46
N HIS A 302 16.81 -16.61 -14.56
CA HIS A 302 15.88 -16.46 -13.46
C HIS A 302 16.31 -17.17 -12.18
N SER A 303 15.71 -16.77 -11.07
CA SER A 303 15.81 -17.52 -9.81
C SER A 303 14.83 -18.69 -9.85
N PHE A 304 13.54 -18.39 -9.97
CA PHE A 304 12.46 -19.38 -9.95
C PHE A 304 11.66 -19.39 -11.25
N LEU A 305 11.54 -20.58 -11.84
CA LEU A 305 10.47 -20.91 -12.77
C LEU A 305 9.33 -21.56 -11.98
N VAL A 306 8.20 -20.85 -11.93
CA VAL A 306 7.01 -21.26 -11.19
C VAL A 306 5.93 -21.66 -12.18
N GLU A 307 5.67 -22.97 -12.26
CA GLU A 307 4.58 -23.57 -13.07
C GLU A 307 3.55 -24.26 -12.17
N ARG A 308 3.45 -23.79 -10.91
CA ARG A 308 2.68 -24.42 -9.84
C ARG A 308 1.87 -23.37 -9.11
N ASP A 309 0.75 -23.83 -8.56
CA ASP A 309 -0.16 -22.97 -7.80
C ASP A 309 0.16 -22.94 -6.30
N PHE A 310 -0.33 -21.90 -5.62
CA PHE A 310 -0.22 -21.71 -4.17
C PHE A 310 1.23 -21.75 -3.65
N ILE A 311 2.14 -21.10 -4.38
CA ILE A 311 3.52 -20.84 -3.96
C ILE A 311 3.60 -19.43 -3.39
N TYR A 312 3.99 -19.32 -2.12
CA TYR A 312 4.11 -18.04 -1.42
C TYR A 312 5.59 -17.74 -1.19
N ILE A 313 6.07 -16.63 -1.74
CA ILE A 313 7.44 -16.16 -1.62
C ILE A 313 7.43 -14.89 -0.77
N SER A 314 8.19 -14.87 0.32
CA SER A 314 8.16 -13.76 1.28
C SER A 314 9.55 -13.43 1.82
N GLY A 315 9.89 -12.15 1.98
CA GLY A 315 11.09 -11.76 2.73
C GLY A 315 12.42 -12.04 2.04
N LEU A 316 12.45 -12.22 0.71
CA LEU A 316 13.67 -12.57 -0.03
C LEU A 316 14.20 -11.39 -0.85
N THR A 317 15.53 -11.32 -1.02
CA THR A 317 16.16 -10.42 -1.99
C THR A 317 16.55 -11.18 -3.25
N PHE A 318 16.18 -10.67 -4.42
CA PHE A 318 16.55 -11.17 -5.74
C PHE A 318 17.39 -10.12 -6.46
N ARG A 319 18.59 -10.47 -6.93
CA ARG A 319 19.42 -9.53 -7.68
C ARG A 319 20.23 -10.16 -8.80
N HIS A 320 20.54 -9.36 -9.83
CA HIS A 320 21.43 -9.71 -10.94
C HIS A 320 21.00 -10.89 -11.82
N TYR A 321 19.71 -11.22 -11.88
CA TYR A 321 19.16 -12.14 -12.88
C TYR A 321 19.01 -11.42 -14.22
N GLY A 322 19.74 -11.87 -15.23
CA GLY A 322 19.91 -11.09 -16.47
C GLY A 322 20.63 -11.81 -17.59
N GLN A 323 20.50 -13.12 -17.70
CA GLN A 323 21.05 -13.90 -18.82
C GLN A 323 19.94 -14.23 -19.82
N GLY A 324 20.10 -13.90 -21.10
CA GLY A 324 19.15 -14.21 -22.17
C GLY A 324 18.04 -13.18 -22.39
N SER A 325 17.40 -13.20 -23.56
CA SER A 325 16.44 -12.17 -24.04
C SER A 325 15.09 -12.03 -23.30
N TYR A 326 14.92 -12.70 -22.17
CA TYR A 326 13.71 -12.65 -21.34
C TYR A 326 14.06 -13.01 -19.89
N ALA A 327 15.13 -12.42 -19.37
CA ALA A 327 15.53 -12.67 -17.99
C ALA A 327 14.56 -12.00 -17.01
N LYS A 328 14.29 -12.66 -15.89
CA LYS A 328 13.46 -12.16 -14.77
C LYS A 328 13.80 -12.91 -13.50
N ALA A 329 13.74 -12.30 -12.32
CA ALA A 329 14.01 -13.03 -11.09
C ALA A 329 12.98 -14.16 -10.84
N ILE A 330 11.68 -13.89 -11.01
CA ILE A 330 10.60 -14.89 -10.86
C ILE A 330 9.79 -14.96 -12.14
N TYR A 331 9.47 -16.18 -12.59
CA TYR A 331 8.65 -16.40 -13.77
C TYR A 331 7.44 -17.26 -13.47
N PHE A 332 6.26 -16.65 -13.44
CA PHE A 332 4.97 -17.34 -13.38
C PHE A 332 4.54 -17.78 -14.79
N ASN A 333 4.47 -19.08 -15.03
CA ASN A 333 4.12 -19.66 -16.33
C ASN A 333 3.10 -20.80 -16.17
N ASN A 334 1.81 -20.52 -16.40
CA ASN A 334 0.68 -21.36 -15.96
C ASN A 334 0.69 -21.59 -14.44
N ALA A 335 0.82 -20.51 -13.68
CA ALA A 335 0.91 -20.56 -12.22
C ALA A 335 -0.09 -19.59 -11.62
N SER A 336 -1.02 -20.12 -10.84
CA SER A 336 -2.15 -19.38 -10.27
C SER A 336 -2.14 -19.35 -8.75
N ASP A 337 -2.82 -18.35 -8.17
CA ASP A 337 -2.97 -18.19 -6.72
C ASP A 337 -1.63 -18.12 -5.96
N ASN A 338 -0.60 -17.55 -6.57
CA ASN A 338 0.69 -17.35 -5.94
C ASN A 338 0.79 -15.98 -5.26
N LEU A 339 1.71 -15.87 -4.30
CA LEU A 339 1.98 -14.64 -3.55
C LEU A 339 3.47 -14.33 -3.64
N VAL A 340 3.80 -13.07 -3.95
CA VAL A 340 5.11 -12.48 -3.67
C VAL A 340 4.89 -11.30 -2.76
N GLN A 341 5.52 -11.31 -1.59
CA GLN A 341 5.42 -10.20 -0.65
C GLN A 341 6.73 -9.88 0.08
N ASN A 342 6.84 -8.68 0.65
CA ASN A 342 7.96 -8.29 1.53
C ASN A 342 9.34 -8.60 0.92
N SER A 343 9.47 -8.51 -0.40
CA SER A 343 10.67 -8.94 -1.13
C SER A 343 11.34 -7.76 -1.83
N ILE A 344 12.65 -7.88 -2.09
CA ILE A 344 13.44 -6.85 -2.76
C ILE A 344 13.93 -7.39 -4.11
N PHE A 345 13.69 -6.65 -5.19
CA PHE A 345 14.17 -6.95 -6.53
C PHE A 345 15.16 -5.87 -6.96
N ALA A 346 16.45 -6.14 -6.75
CA ALA A 346 17.52 -5.19 -6.94
C ALA A 346 18.29 -5.46 -8.24
N ILE A 347 18.21 -4.55 -9.21
CA ILE A 347 19.02 -4.57 -10.45
C ILE A 347 18.94 -5.95 -11.12
N ASN A 348 17.73 -6.32 -11.50
CA ASN A 348 17.45 -7.47 -12.36
C ASN A 348 17.10 -6.95 -13.76
N ASP A 349 17.16 -7.82 -14.77
CA ASP A 349 16.65 -7.48 -16.09
C ASP A 349 15.12 -7.25 -16.05
N LEU A 350 14.43 -8.04 -15.23
CA LEU A 350 13.04 -7.86 -14.82
C LEU A 350 12.88 -8.47 -13.43
N GLY A 351 12.00 -7.92 -12.59
CA GLY A 351 11.62 -8.55 -11.32
C GLY A 351 10.78 -9.80 -11.54
N ILE A 352 9.54 -9.63 -12.00
CA ILE A 352 8.56 -10.71 -12.14
C ILE A 352 7.97 -10.74 -13.55
N GLY A 353 8.04 -11.90 -14.20
CA GLY A 353 7.34 -12.18 -15.44
C GLY A 353 6.08 -13.01 -15.22
N ILE A 354 4.96 -12.62 -15.81
CA ILE A 354 3.69 -13.36 -15.79
C ILE A 354 3.36 -13.84 -17.20
N LYS A 355 2.94 -15.09 -17.35
CA LYS A 355 2.62 -15.67 -18.65
C LYS A 355 1.52 -16.74 -18.60
N ARG A 356 0.81 -16.88 -19.71
CA ARG A 356 -0.20 -17.92 -19.98
C ARG A 356 -1.33 -17.88 -18.95
N ASP A 357 -1.79 -19.05 -18.50
CA ASP A 357 -2.92 -19.24 -17.59
C ASP A 357 -2.53 -18.98 -16.13
N SER A 358 -1.91 -17.82 -15.87
CA SER A 358 -1.43 -17.42 -14.55
C SER A 358 -2.43 -16.46 -13.90
N HIS A 359 -3.41 -17.01 -13.18
CA HIS A 359 -4.51 -16.26 -12.57
C HIS A 359 -4.25 -15.90 -11.12
N ARG A 360 -4.88 -14.82 -10.65
CA ARG A 360 -5.03 -14.52 -9.23
C ARG A 360 -3.71 -14.41 -8.45
N ASN A 361 -2.59 -14.16 -9.13
CA ASN A 361 -1.32 -13.93 -8.45
C ASN A 361 -1.33 -12.56 -7.78
N VAL A 362 -0.68 -12.45 -6.63
CA VAL A 362 -0.59 -11.22 -5.85
C VAL A 362 0.86 -10.85 -5.66
N ILE A 363 1.21 -9.63 -6.06
CA ILE A 363 2.51 -9.01 -5.87
C ILE A 363 2.27 -7.81 -4.95
N GLN A 364 2.76 -7.87 -3.72
CA GLN A 364 2.49 -6.83 -2.74
C GLN A 364 3.66 -6.48 -1.83
N GLU A 365 3.65 -5.29 -1.23
CA GLU A 365 4.55 -4.92 -0.13
C GLU A 365 6.03 -5.18 -0.46
N SER A 366 6.40 -5.07 -1.74
CA SER A 366 7.73 -5.40 -2.24
C SER A 366 8.38 -4.17 -2.88
N GLU A 367 9.71 -4.16 -2.90
CA GLU A 367 10.53 -3.10 -3.47
C GLU A 367 11.20 -3.59 -4.75
N PHE A 368 11.12 -2.79 -5.80
CA PHE A 368 11.74 -3.04 -7.09
C PHE A 368 12.58 -1.82 -7.46
N TYR A 369 13.85 -2.03 -7.79
CA TYR A 369 14.69 -0.95 -8.27
C TYR A 369 15.79 -1.37 -9.26
N ASP A 370 16.25 -0.41 -10.05
CA ASP A 370 17.44 -0.48 -10.88
C ASP A 370 18.26 0.81 -10.68
N THR A 371 19.23 1.11 -11.55
CA THR A 371 20.02 2.35 -11.50
C THR A 371 20.07 3.06 -12.85
N ASN A 372 19.07 2.82 -13.70
CA ASN A 372 19.02 3.31 -15.09
C ASN A 372 18.09 4.51 -15.31
N PHE A 373 17.47 5.07 -14.27
CA PHE A 373 16.64 6.28 -14.34
C PHE A 373 17.28 7.46 -15.09
N MET A 374 18.58 7.70 -14.89
CA MET A 374 19.29 8.83 -15.49
C MET A 374 19.92 8.53 -16.86
N TRP A 375 19.67 7.35 -17.42
CA TRP A 375 20.15 7.03 -18.77
C TRP A 375 19.49 7.95 -19.82
N PRO A 376 20.23 8.37 -20.87
CA PRO A 376 19.64 9.18 -21.93
C PRO A 376 18.47 8.45 -22.59
N TRP A 377 17.33 9.13 -22.72
CA TRP A 377 16.11 8.55 -23.29
C TRP A 377 16.34 7.97 -24.70
N ASP A 378 17.06 8.70 -25.56
CA ASP A 378 17.37 8.26 -26.92
C ASP A 378 18.24 7.00 -26.94
N ALA A 379 19.12 6.80 -25.94
CA ALA A 379 19.91 5.59 -25.85
C ALA A 379 19.01 4.37 -25.70
N VAL A 380 18.11 4.40 -24.70
CA VAL A 380 17.22 3.27 -24.41
C VAL A 380 16.27 2.99 -25.58
N LYS A 381 15.69 4.04 -26.18
CA LYS A 381 14.69 3.90 -27.24
C LYS A 381 15.27 3.57 -28.62
N GLU A 382 16.51 3.95 -28.91
CA GLU A 382 17.17 3.58 -30.18
C GLU A 382 17.86 2.20 -30.11
N GLU A 383 18.45 1.84 -28.96
CA GLU A 383 19.39 0.72 -28.87
C GLU A 383 19.24 -0.15 -27.62
N GLY A 384 18.72 0.37 -26.51
CA GLY A 384 18.91 -0.22 -25.18
C GLY A 384 18.20 -1.54 -24.92
N GLN A 385 17.11 -1.88 -25.63
CA GLN A 385 16.29 -3.10 -25.43
C GLN A 385 15.89 -3.38 -23.95
N LEU A 386 15.91 -2.39 -23.06
CA LEU A 386 15.69 -2.52 -21.62
C LEU A 386 14.51 -1.67 -21.15
N GLU A 387 13.30 -2.07 -21.56
CA GLU A 387 12.00 -1.45 -21.26
C GLU A 387 11.11 -2.38 -20.41
N THR A 388 11.73 -3.14 -19.50
CA THR A 388 11.10 -4.30 -18.85
C THR A 388 10.53 -3.99 -17.46
N GLY A 389 11.14 -3.05 -16.71
CA GLY A 389 10.67 -2.61 -15.38
C GLY A 389 10.67 -3.70 -14.31
N GLY A 390 9.80 -3.55 -13.31
CA GLY A 390 9.66 -4.46 -12.16
C GLY A 390 8.75 -5.67 -12.43
N VAL A 391 7.62 -5.48 -13.12
CA VAL A 391 6.65 -6.54 -13.46
C VAL A 391 6.27 -6.45 -14.93
N ASN A 392 6.21 -7.60 -15.61
CA ASN A 392 5.80 -7.64 -17.02
C ASN A 392 4.92 -8.86 -17.35
N PHE A 393 3.94 -8.65 -18.23
CA PHE A 393 3.03 -9.67 -18.76
C PHE A 393 3.47 -10.10 -20.16
N TYR A 394 3.99 -11.32 -20.27
CA TYR A 394 4.52 -11.86 -21.52
C TYR A 394 3.46 -12.55 -22.36
N SER A 395 3.51 -12.37 -23.68
CA SER A 395 2.62 -13.09 -24.58
C SER A 395 3.03 -14.56 -24.78
N PRO A 396 2.07 -15.51 -24.83
CA PRO A 396 0.64 -15.31 -24.57
C PRO A 396 0.30 -15.27 -23.09
N THR A 397 -0.68 -14.45 -22.70
CA THR A 397 -1.27 -14.44 -21.35
C THR A 397 -2.79 -14.45 -21.38
N THR A 398 -3.38 -15.50 -20.81
CA THR A 398 -4.83 -15.69 -20.61
C THR A 398 -5.23 -15.59 -19.15
N GLY A 399 -4.24 -15.53 -18.26
CA GLY A 399 -4.40 -15.34 -16.83
C GLY A 399 -5.16 -14.05 -16.49
N ARG A 400 -6.00 -14.11 -15.46
CA ARG A 400 -6.91 -13.05 -15.03
C ARG A 400 -6.82 -12.81 -13.53
N GLY A 401 -7.20 -11.63 -13.07
CA GLY A 401 -7.36 -11.36 -11.64
C GLY A 401 -6.05 -11.15 -10.89
N ASN A 402 -4.96 -10.83 -11.59
CA ASN A 402 -3.68 -10.53 -10.96
C ASN A 402 -3.76 -9.19 -10.22
N VAL A 403 -3.08 -9.09 -9.08
CA VAL A 403 -3.13 -7.91 -8.21
C VAL A 403 -1.72 -7.43 -7.92
N ILE A 404 -1.45 -6.16 -8.19
CA ILE A 404 -0.18 -5.48 -7.92
C ILE A 404 -0.49 -4.33 -6.96
N ARG A 405 -0.14 -4.46 -5.68
CA ARG A 405 -0.53 -3.47 -4.67
C ARG A 405 0.52 -3.14 -3.63
N ARG A 406 0.56 -1.90 -3.14
CA ARG A 406 1.45 -1.48 -2.02
C ARG A 406 2.94 -1.80 -2.26
N ASN A 407 3.37 -1.80 -3.51
CA ASN A 407 4.78 -1.97 -3.87
C ASN A 407 5.46 -0.61 -4.10
N SER A 408 6.80 -0.60 -4.02
CA SER A 408 7.65 0.52 -4.43
C SER A 408 8.41 0.15 -5.71
N PHE A 409 8.33 0.99 -6.74
CA PHE A 409 9.09 0.86 -7.99
C PHE A 409 9.91 2.13 -8.21
N HIS A 410 11.24 2.02 -8.28
CA HIS A 410 12.06 3.23 -8.44
C HIS A 410 13.40 3.05 -9.13
N ASP A 411 13.93 4.19 -9.55
CA ASP A 411 15.23 4.33 -10.21
C ASP A 411 15.35 3.51 -11.51
N TYR A 412 14.20 3.28 -12.15
CA TYR A 412 14.05 2.58 -13.40
C TYR A 412 13.99 3.53 -14.61
N PHE A 413 14.21 2.98 -15.80
CA PHE A 413 13.75 3.62 -17.04
C PHE A 413 12.22 3.53 -17.16
N ASP A 414 11.65 2.32 -17.21
CA ASP A 414 10.20 2.09 -17.11
C ASP A 414 9.86 1.40 -15.78
N GLY A 415 8.79 1.83 -15.11
CA GLY A 415 8.41 1.31 -13.80
C GLY A 415 7.93 -0.15 -13.85
N PHE A 416 6.76 -0.40 -14.44
CA PHE A 416 6.21 -1.76 -14.65
C PHE A 416 5.03 -1.77 -15.61
N THR A 417 4.57 -2.96 -16.04
CA THR A 417 3.39 -3.14 -16.90
C THR A 417 2.26 -3.89 -16.20
N SER A 418 1.03 -3.70 -16.67
CA SER A 418 -0.18 -4.30 -16.07
C SER A 418 -1.05 -5.11 -17.03
N CYS A 419 -0.70 -5.12 -18.31
CA CYS A 419 -1.48 -5.76 -19.36
C CYS A 419 -0.60 -6.58 -20.31
N PRO A 420 -1.14 -7.67 -20.88
CA PRO A 420 -0.41 -8.44 -21.87
C PRO A 420 -0.48 -7.82 -23.27
N ASN A 421 0.53 -8.10 -24.09
CA ASN A 421 0.59 -7.64 -25.47
C ASN A 421 -0.35 -8.39 -26.44
N ASP A 422 -1.05 -9.44 -25.99
CA ASP A 422 -1.95 -10.24 -26.83
C ASP A 422 -3.21 -10.69 -26.10
N ASN A 423 -4.31 -10.80 -26.87
CA ASN A 423 -5.64 -11.09 -26.34
C ASN A 423 -5.68 -12.48 -25.70
N GLY A 424 -6.03 -12.52 -24.41
CA GLY A 424 -6.38 -13.74 -23.69
C GLY A 424 -7.73 -13.63 -23.01
N ASP A 425 -8.62 -14.59 -23.24
CA ASP A 425 -9.99 -14.68 -22.70
C ASP A 425 -10.82 -13.37 -22.78
N ALA A 426 -11.95 -13.31 -22.07
CA ALA A 426 -12.93 -12.24 -22.24
C ALA A 426 -12.52 -10.89 -21.61
N THR A 427 -11.70 -10.86 -20.56
CA THR A 427 -11.13 -9.63 -19.94
C THR A 427 -9.86 -9.99 -19.15
N ASN A 428 -9.04 -9.04 -18.69
CA ASN A 428 -7.87 -9.35 -17.83
C ASN A 428 -8.18 -9.32 -16.33
N GLU A 429 -9.06 -8.43 -15.86
CA GLU A 429 -9.39 -8.27 -14.42
C GLU A 429 -8.18 -7.92 -13.53
N THR A 430 -7.15 -7.24 -14.06
CA THR A 430 -5.97 -6.85 -13.28
C THR A 430 -6.28 -5.63 -12.40
N ASP A 431 -5.88 -5.70 -11.12
CA ASP A 431 -5.95 -4.60 -10.16
C ASP A 431 -4.56 -4.06 -9.84
N VAL A 432 -4.40 -2.75 -9.96
CA VAL A 432 -3.13 -2.05 -9.67
C VAL A 432 -3.42 -0.90 -8.72
N TYR A 433 -3.05 -1.03 -7.43
CA TYR A 433 -3.42 0.00 -6.47
C TYR A 433 -2.45 0.23 -5.31
N GLU A 434 -2.46 1.46 -4.78
CA GLU A 434 -1.65 1.85 -3.62
C GLU A 434 -0.14 1.65 -3.83
N ASN A 435 0.32 1.55 -5.08
CA ASN A 435 1.75 1.46 -5.36
C ASN A 435 2.39 2.84 -5.36
N LEU A 436 3.66 2.89 -4.96
CA LEU A 436 4.52 4.04 -5.06
C LEU A 436 5.49 3.86 -6.23
N VAL A 437 5.51 4.79 -7.16
CA VAL A 437 6.44 4.80 -8.30
C VAL A 437 7.18 6.13 -8.33
N TYR A 438 8.51 6.08 -8.36
CA TYR A 438 9.28 7.31 -8.46
C TYR A 438 10.62 7.15 -9.16
N ASN A 439 11.15 8.25 -9.69
CA ASN A 439 12.38 8.24 -10.48
C ASN A 439 12.26 7.22 -11.64
N ALA A 440 11.28 7.44 -12.53
CA ALA A 440 11.10 6.65 -13.76
C ALA A 440 11.45 7.50 -14.99
N GLY A 441 12.39 7.02 -15.81
CA GLY A 441 12.98 7.76 -16.93
C GLY A 441 12.04 7.93 -18.14
N ASP A 442 11.04 7.05 -18.27
CA ASP A 442 9.97 7.12 -19.26
C ASP A 442 8.59 6.88 -18.60
N ASP A 443 7.97 5.71 -18.76
CA ASP A 443 6.62 5.46 -18.23
C ASP A 443 6.68 4.88 -16.80
N GLY A 444 5.97 5.50 -15.84
CA GLY A 444 5.85 4.96 -14.48
C GLY A 444 5.05 3.65 -14.42
N LEU A 445 3.96 3.58 -15.17
CA LEU A 445 3.16 2.36 -15.39
C LEU A 445 2.73 2.29 -16.86
N SER A 446 2.97 1.16 -17.51
CA SER A 446 2.40 0.88 -18.84
C SER A 446 1.19 -0.04 -18.72
N ALA A 447 0.01 0.54 -18.95
CA ALA A 447 -1.23 -0.19 -19.22
C ALA A 447 -1.44 -0.22 -20.75
N ASP A 448 -0.44 -0.79 -21.43
CA ASP A 448 -0.38 -0.90 -22.89
C ASP A 448 -0.65 -2.35 -23.33
N GLY A 449 -1.21 -2.50 -24.52
CA GLY A 449 -1.64 -3.78 -25.07
C GLY A 449 -3.10 -4.07 -24.73
N THR A 450 -3.40 -5.34 -24.51
CA THR A 450 -4.76 -5.90 -24.52
C THR A 450 -5.45 -5.77 -23.17
N CYS A 451 -5.41 -4.56 -22.60
CA CYS A 451 -6.07 -4.21 -21.34
C CYS A 451 -7.60 -4.26 -21.48
N SER A 452 -8.26 -5.06 -20.67
CA SER A 452 -9.71 -5.24 -20.63
C SER A 452 -10.19 -5.42 -19.19
N ASN A 453 -11.07 -4.53 -18.75
CA ASN A 453 -11.55 -4.41 -17.36
C ASN A 453 -10.41 -4.31 -16.32
N VAL A 454 -9.40 -3.50 -16.63
CA VAL A 454 -8.25 -3.22 -15.74
C VAL A 454 -8.57 -2.01 -14.86
N ARG A 455 -8.19 -2.09 -13.58
CA ARG A 455 -8.56 -1.11 -12.55
C ARG A 455 -7.30 -0.61 -11.86
N ILE A 456 -7.04 0.69 -11.98
CA ILE A 456 -5.81 1.35 -11.52
C ILE A 456 -6.20 2.48 -10.56
N TRP A 457 -5.93 2.34 -9.26
CA TRP A 457 -6.33 3.37 -8.30
C TRP A 457 -5.39 3.62 -7.12
N GLY A 458 -5.43 4.83 -6.55
CA GLY A 458 -4.69 5.15 -5.32
C GLY A 458 -3.17 5.05 -5.45
N ASN A 459 -2.62 4.98 -6.66
CA ASN A 459 -1.18 4.91 -6.87
C ASN A 459 -0.58 6.33 -6.85
N ARG A 460 0.67 6.43 -6.39
CA ARG A 460 1.44 7.68 -6.33
C ARG A 460 2.63 7.62 -7.28
N PHE A 461 2.72 8.58 -8.18
CA PHE A 461 3.80 8.72 -9.15
C PHE A 461 4.51 10.06 -8.98
N TYR A 462 5.83 10.06 -8.82
CA TYR A 462 6.61 11.31 -8.84
C TYR A 462 8.00 11.21 -9.44
N ASN A 463 8.51 12.32 -9.98
CA ASN A 463 9.77 12.32 -10.73
C ASN A 463 9.75 11.27 -11.86
N VAL A 464 8.70 11.29 -12.67
CA VAL A 464 8.52 10.40 -13.82
C VAL A 464 8.50 11.24 -15.11
N LEU A 465 8.90 10.72 -16.27
CA LEU A 465 8.62 11.44 -17.52
C LEU A 465 7.12 11.40 -17.81
N VAL A 466 6.52 10.22 -17.76
CA VAL A 466 5.07 9.97 -17.88
C VAL A 466 4.58 9.18 -16.68
N GLY A 467 3.39 9.53 -16.15
CA GLY A 467 2.76 8.79 -15.06
C GLY A 467 2.29 7.40 -15.51
N ILE A 468 1.23 7.37 -16.32
CA ILE A 468 0.58 6.13 -16.79
C ILE A 468 0.46 6.17 -18.33
N SER A 469 0.98 5.15 -19.01
CA SER A 469 0.75 4.91 -20.44
C SER A 469 -0.49 4.06 -20.66
N LEU A 470 -1.28 4.45 -21.67
CA LEU A 470 -2.53 3.86 -22.15
C LEU A 470 -2.50 3.78 -23.70
N ALA A 471 -1.35 3.44 -24.27
CA ALA A 471 -0.95 3.72 -25.65
C ALA A 471 -0.45 2.46 -26.42
N PRO A 472 -1.31 1.50 -26.79
CA PRO A 472 -2.78 1.56 -26.72
C PRO A 472 -3.37 0.65 -25.64
N VAL A 473 -4.61 0.93 -25.25
CA VAL A 473 -5.50 0.03 -24.48
C VAL A 473 -6.39 -0.69 -25.49
N GLU A 474 -5.97 -1.82 -26.06
CA GLU A 474 -6.60 -2.37 -27.28
C GLU A 474 -8.07 -2.80 -27.14
N GLU A 475 -8.59 -2.99 -25.91
CA GLU A 475 -9.95 -3.51 -25.68
C GLU A 475 -10.81 -2.64 -24.75
N GLY A 476 -10.31 -2.28 -23.56
CA GLY A 476 -11.08 -1.55 -22.54
C GLY A 476 -12.24 -2.37 -21.93
N PRO A 477 -12.99 -1.80 -20.97
CA PRO A 477 -12.71 -0.53 -20.34
C PRO A 477 -11.47 -0.60 -19.44
N VAL A 478 -10.77 0.53 -19.29
CA VAL A 478 -9.76 0.72 -18.24
C VAL A 478 -10.20 1.85 -17.34
N TYR A 479 -10.13 1.62 -16.02
CA TYR A 479 -10.48 2.60 -15.00
C TYR A 479 -9.21 3.11 -14.33
N VAL A 480 -8.93 4.40 -14.47
CA VAL A 480 -7.79 5.07 -13.84
C VAL A 480 -8.34 6.11 -12.88
N MET A 481 -8.29 5.80 -11.58
CA MET A 481 -9.04 6.55 -10.58
C MET A 481 -8.21 6.93 -9.37
N ARG A 482 -8.40 8.13 -8.79
CA ARG A 482 -7.80 8.48 -7.50
C ARG A 482 -6.26 8.35 -7.45
N ASN A 483 -5.57 8.47 -8.58
CA ASN A 483 -4.11 8.43 -8.61
C ASN A 483 -3.54 9.85 -8.43
N LEU A 484 -2.40 9.93 -7.75
CA LEU A 484 -1.63 11.16 -7.58
C LEU A 484 -0.38 11.11 -8.50
N ILE A 485 -0.26 12.05 -9.42
CA ILE A 485 0.85 12.12 -10.38
C ILE A 485 1.47 13.53 -10.36
N TYR A 486 2.66 13.69 -9.82
CA TYR A 486 3.29 15.02 -9.73
C TYR A 486 4.76 15.01 -10.12
N ARG A 487 5.35 16.19 -10.37
CA ARG A 487 6.75 16.29 -10.84
C ARG A 487 7.02 15.47 -12.11
N THR A 488 6.08 15.50 -13.05
CA THR A 488 6.27 14.89 -14.38
C THR A 488 7.36 15.63 -15.14
N GLY A 489 8.11 14.93 -16.00
CA GLY A 489 9.22 15.44 -16.81
C GLY A 489 10.60 15.32 -16.15
N ALA A 490 10.76 14.43 -15.18
CA ALA A 490 12.06 14.11 -14.61
C ALA A 490 12.83 13.10 -15.49
N GLY A 491 14.10 12.85 -15.15
CA GLY A 491 14.99 11.97 -15.89
C GLY A 491 15.82 12.69 -16.94
N ASN A 492 16.50 11.93 -17.81
CA ASN A 492 17.37 12.46 -18.86
C ASN A 492 16.69 12.37 -20.24
N SER A 493 15.65 13.19 -20.42
CA SER A 493 14.83 13.24 -21.62
C SER A 493 14.72 14.66 -22.18
N ILE A 494 14.62 14.78 -23.50
CA ILE A 494 14.34 16.05 -24.18
C ILE A 494 12.84 16.35 -24.28
N TYR A 495 11.99 15.39 -23.91
CA TYR A 495 10.55 15.50 -24.01
C TYR A 495 9.97 16.15 -22.74
N SER A 496 8.90 16.93 -22.91
CA SER A 496 8.10 17.41 -21.79
C SER A 496 7.31 16.26 -21.16
N GLY A 497 7.16 16.34 -19.83
CA GLY A 497 6.41 15.38 -19.04
C GLY A 497 4.92 15.70 -18.94
N TYR A 498 4.13 14.66 -18.70
CA TYR A 498 2.67 14.71 -18.66
C TYR A 498 2.11 13.44 -17.98
N PRO A 499 0.93 13.48 -17.34
CA PRO A 499 0.51 12.36 -16.50
C PRO A 499 0.04 11.12 -17.26
N PHE A 500 -0.56 11.30 -18.46
CA PHE A 500 -1.20 10.21 -19.20
C PHE A 500 -0.78 10.20 -20.67
N LYS A 501 -0.32 9.05 -21.15
CA LYS A 501 0.09 8.85 -22.54
C LYS A 501 -0.93 8.03 -23.30
N PHE A 502 -1.44 8.60 -24.40
CA PHE A 502 -2.40 7.95 -25.31
C PHE A 502 -1.85 7.81 -26.73
N ASN A 503 -0.72 8.46 -27.01
CA ASN A 503 -0.21 8.52 -28.37
C ASN A 503 0.44 7.19 -28.77
N SER A 504 -0.18 6.49 -29.70
CA SER A 504 0.28 5.19 -30.19
C SER A 504 0.24 5.12 -31.72
N GLY A 505 1.16 4.33 -32.28
CA GLY A 505 1.09 3.88 -33.68
C GLY A 505 0.34 2.56 -33.87
N GLY A 506 -0.16 1.97 -32.78
CA GLY A 506 -0.86 0.69 -32.74
C GLY A 506 -2.35 0.76 -33.13
N PRO A 507 -3.11 -0.33 -32.87
CA PRO A 507 -4.56 -0.36 -33.09
C PRO A 507 -5.30 0.67 -32.21
N PRO A 508 -6.57 0.98 -32.51
CA PRO A 508 -7.36 1.89 -31.69
C PRO A 508 -7.55 1.35 -30.28
N SER A 509 -7.46 2.23 -29.27
CA SER A 509 -7.80 1.87 -27.90
C SER A 509 -9.32 1.76 -27.70
N GLY A 510 -9.76 0.93 -26.76
CA GLY A 510 -11.12 0.92 -26.25
C GLY A 510 -11.44 2.11 -25.34
N VAL A 511 -12.51 1.98 -24.56
CA VAL A 511 -12.96 3.03 -23.63
C VAL A 511 -12.01 3.15 -22.43
N MET A 512 -11.72 4.39 -22.04
CA MET A 512 -10.90 4.71 -20.86
C MET A 512 -11.63 5.70 -19.96
N TYR A 513 -11.70 5.40 -18.66
CA TYR A 513 -12.31 6.24 -17.63
C TYR A 513 -11.22 6.81 -16.73
N ILE A 514 -11.05 8.13 -16.76
CA ILE A 514 -10.04 8.88 -16.00
C ILE A 514 -10.77 9.72 -14.95
N PHE A 515 -10.92 9.21 -13.73
CA PHE A 515 -11.76 9.85 -12.70
C PHE A 515 -11.00 10.21 -11.44
N HIS A 516 -11.28 11.37 -10.84
CA HIS A 516 -10.68 11.73 -9.55
C HIS A 516 -9.14 11.65 -9.53
N ASN A 517 -8.41 11.89 -10.61
CA ASN A 517 -6.94 11.91 -10.56
C ASN A 517 -6.46 13.33 -10.22
N THR A 518 -5.36 13.43 -9.49
CA THR A 518 -4.67 14.70 -9.26
C THR A 518 -3.34 14.68 -10.00
N ALA A 519 -3.17 15.56 -10.98
CA ALA A 519 -1.90 15.76 -11.66
C ALA A 519 -1.33 17.17 -11.41
N ASP A 520 -0.06 17.24 -11.00
CA ASP A 520 0.66 18.49 -10.78
C ASP A 520 2.03 18.53 -11.45
N ALA A 521 2.10 19.22 -12.58
CA ALA A 521 3.36 19.50 -13.25
C ALA A 521 4.08 20.67 -12.54
N VAL A 522 5.29 20.41 -12.01
CA VAL A 522 6.10 21.47 -11.38
C VAL A 522 7.31 21.90 -12.20
N TYR A 523 7.75 21.09 -13.17
CA TYR A 523 8.84 21.48 -14.07
C TYR A 523 8.32 22.38 -15.21
N PRO A 524 9.10 23.38 -15.65
CA PRO A 524 8.67 24.29 -16.72
C PRO A 524 8.40 23.58 -18.06
N GLY A 525 7.35 23.99 -18.77
CA GLY A 525 7.02 23.46 -20.11
C GLY A 525 6.18 22.18 -20.11
N ASN A 526 5.65 21.79 -18.95
CA ASN A 526 4.87 20.57 -18.79
C ASN A 526 3.38 20.90 -18.62
N ASN A 527 2.55 20.02 -19.17
CA ASN A 527 1.10 20.19 -19.21
C ASN A 527 0.44 19.36 -18.10
N GLY A 528 -0.66 19.90 -17.55
CA GLY A 528 -1.46 19.20 -16.54
C GLY A 528 -2.15 17.96 -17.11
N PHE A 529 -2.66 18.04 -18.34
CA PHE A 529 -3.19 16.90 -19.08
C PHE A 529 -2.88 17.09 -20.58
N TYR A 530 -2.21 16.11 -21.20
CA TYR A 530 -1.67 16.28 -22.55
C TYR A 530 -2.00 15.13 -23.50
N ILE A 531 -2.82 15.41 -24.51
CA ILE A 531 -3.20 14.45 -25.55
C ILE A 531 -2.38 14.70 -26.82
N LYS A 532 -1.34 13.88 -27.01
CA LYS A 532 -0.48 13.87 -28.20
C LYS A 532 -1.10 13.06 -29.36
N SER A 533 -0.51 13.20 -30.54
CA SER A 533 -0.84 12.47 -31.78
C SER A 533 0.45 11.81 -32.33
N PRO A 534 0.40 10.65 -33.03
CA PRO A 534 -0.77 9.87 -33.44
C PRO A 534 -1.39 9.04 -32.31
N GLY A 535 -2.57 8.47 -32.54
CA GLY A 535 -3.32 7.63 -31.62
C GLY A 535 -4.81 7.65 -31.97
N SER A 536 -5.55 6.58 -31.67
CA SER A 536 -7.01 6.54 -31.83
C SER A 536 -7.63 5.73 -30.72
N TRP A 537 -8.86 6.08 -30.34
CA TRP A 537 -9.59 5.37 -29.30
C TRP A 537 -11.09 5.52 -29.49
N GLU A 538 -11.86 4.66 -28.83
CA GLU A 538 -13.32 4.73 -28.83
C GLU A 538 -13.83 5.93 -28.02
N MET A 539 -13.37 6.08 -26.78
CA MET A 539 -13.74 7.22 -25.93
C MET A 539 -12.78 7.36 -24.75
N ILE A 540 -12.42 8.60 -24.43
CA ILE A 540 -11.87 8.96 -23.11
C ILE A 540 -12.95 9.75 -22.36
N TYR A 541 -13.33 9.25 -21.19
CA TYR A 541 -14.16 9.97 -20.23
C TYR A 541 -13.29 10.50 -19.10
N ALA A 542 -13.37 11.80 -18.83
CA ALA A 542 -12.65 12.42 -17.72
C ALA A 542 -13.62 13.22 -16.84
N ARG A 543 -13.61 12.93 -15.53
CA ARG A 543 -14.49 13.54 -14.52
C ARG A 543 -13.76 13.75 -13.20
N ASN A 544 -14.03 14.87 -12.53
CA ASN A 544 -13.57 15.18 -11.17
C ASN A 544 -12.04 15.14 -11.01
N ASN A 545 -11.26 15.39 -12.05
CA ASN A 545 -9.80 15.41 -11.97
C ASN A 545 -9.26 16.82 -11.69
N ILE A 546 -8.04 16.90 -11.15
CA ILE A 546 -7.27 18.14 -11.06
C ILE A 546 -6.12 18.08 -12.06
N TRP A 547 -6.08 19.03 -12.99
CA TRP A 547 -5.04 19.19 -13.99
C TRP A 547 -4.25 20.48 -13.75
N VAL A 548 -3.06 20.38 -13.18
CA VAL A 548 -2.16 21.53 -12.97
C VAL A 548 -0.96 21.48 -13.92
N GLY A 549 -0.83 22.51 -14.75
CA GLY A 549 0.25 22.66 -15.72
C GLY A 549 1.16 23.88 -15.50
N THR A 550 2.40 23.79 -15.96
CA THR A 550 3.30 24.95 -16.07
C THR A 550 3.27 25.60 -17.45
N GLU A 551 2.83 24.88 -18.49
CA GLU A 551 2.57 25.43 -19.83
C GLU A 551 1.05 25.61 -20.09
N TYR A 552 0.29 24.51 -20.17
CA TYR A 552 -1.18 24.51 -20.19
C TYR A 552 -1.73 23.58 -19.12
N ALA A 553 -2.90 23.91 -18.57
CA ALA A 553 -3.67 22.95 -17.77
C ALA A 553 -4.06 21.74 -18.62
N PHE A 554 -4.48 22.01 -19.87
CA PHE A 554 -4.85 20.98 -20.83
C PHE A 554 -4.37 21.34 -22.25
N GLU A 555 -3.78 20.37 -22.94
CA GLU A 555 -3.45 20.49 -24.36
C GLU A 555 -3.87 19.23 -25.12
N SER A 556 -4.47 19.39 -26.29
CA SER A 556 -4.77 18.27 -27.20
C SER A 556 -4.38 18.61 -28.64
N TYR A 557 -3.53 17.78 -29.25
CA TYR A 557 -3.26 17.79 -30.69
C TYR A 557 -4.11 16.77 -31.46
N ASN A 558 -4.73 15.82 -30.76
CA ASN A 558 -5.46 14.72 -31.38
C ASN A 558 -6.98 14.94 -31.36
N THR A 559 -7.40 16.17 -31.68
CA THR A 559 -8.78 16.66 -31.49
C THR A 559 -9.85 16.00 -32.37
N SER A 560 -9.46 15.13 -33.29
CA SER A 560 -10.39 14.31 -34.07
C SER A 560 -10.83 13.04 -33.34
N GLN A 561 -10.12 12.65 -32.27
CA GLN A 561 -10.47 11.49 -31.48
C GLN A 561 -11.52 11.85 -30.42
N PRO A 562 -12.43 10.93 -30.07
CA PRO A 562 -13.52 11.21 -29.11
C PRO A 562 -12.98 11.49 -27.70
N LEU A 563 -13.45 12.58 -27.10
CA LEU A 563 -13.12 12.97 -25.73
C LEU A 563 -14.38 13.56 -25.11
N ASP A 564 -14.66 13.14 -23.89
CA ASP A 564 -15.72 13.68 -23.05
C ASP A 564 -15.12 14.04 -21.68
N MET A 565 -14.80 15.32 -21.51
CA MET A 565 -14.22 15.91 -20.29
C MET A 565 -15.22 16.90 -19.69
N ASP A 566 -15.55 16.72 -18.41
CA ASP A 566 -16.46 17.59 -17.67
C ASP A 566 -16.21 17.49 -16.16
N TYR A 567 -16.57 18.52 -15.39
CA TYR A 567 -16.33 18.57 -13.93
C TYR A 567 -14.84 18.43 -13.52
N ASP A 568 -13.89 18.69 -14.41
CA ASP A 568 -12.48 18.73 -14.06
C ASP A 568 -12.07 20.15 -13.62
N ASN A 569 -11.02 20.26 -12.79
CA ASN A 569 -10.36 21.53 -12.53
C ASN A 569 -9.12 21.70 -13.42
N LEU A 570 -9.14 22.73 -14.26
CA LEU A 570 -8.04 23.10 -15.13
C LEU A 570 -7.30 24.30 -14.53
N TRP A 571 -6.05 24.11 -14.14
CA TRP A 571 -5.24 25.20 -13.59
C TRP A 571 -3.84 25.27 -14.23
N ASN A 572 -3.35 26.48 -14.44
CA ASN A 572 -1.97 26.70 -14.86
C ASN A 572 -1.30 27.82 -14.05
N HIS A 573 0.01 27.71 -13.85
CA HIS A 573 0.78 28.69 -13.05
C HIS A 573 1.01 30.03 -13.77
N GLY A 574 0.70 30.14 -15.06
CA GLY A 574 0.68 31.38 -15.82
C GLY A 574 0.51 31.17 -17.32
N GLY A 575 -0.08 32.14 -18.02
CA GLY A 575 -0.27 32.08 -19.47
C GLY A 575 -1.68 31.68 -19.87
N ASN A 576 -1.82 30.91 -20.95
CA ASN A 576 -3.11 30.48 -21.47
C ASN A 576 -3.55 29.17 -20.80
N LEU A 577 -4.83 29.04 -20.46
CA LEU A 577 -5.36 27.88 -19.74
C LEU A 577 -5.22 26.58 -20.53
N ALA A 578 -5.65 26.57 -21.78
CA ALA A 578 -5.78 25.35 -22.57
C ALA A 578 -5.47 25.56 -24.05
N ARG A 579 -5.14 24.48 -24.75
CA ARG A 579 -4.94 24.47 -26.20
C ARG A 579 -5.62 23.30 -26.87
N TRP A 580 -6.42 23.60 -27.89
CA TRP A 580 -7.12 22.63 -28.73
C TRP A 580 -6.59 22.78 -30.17
N ASN A 581 -5.77 21.82 -30.60
CA ASN A 581 -5.05 21.83 -31.86
C ASN A 581 -4.18 23.11 -32.01
N SER A 582 -4.49 23.98 -32.96
CA SER A 582 -3.79 25.25 -33.17
C SER A 582 -4.42 26.44 -32.45
N THR A 583 -5.53 26.24 -31.74
CA THR A 583 -6.26 27.31 -31.04
C THR A 583 -5.91 27.29 -29.56
N THR A 584 -5.55 28.45 -29.03
CA THR A 584 -5.22 28.64 -27.62
C THR A 584 -6.31 29.44 -26.93
N TYR A 585 -6.67 29.03 -25.71
CA TYR A 585 -7.73 29.64 -24.91
C TYR A 585 -7.15 30.16 -23.60
N ALA A 586 -7.39 31.44 -23.32
CA ALA A 586 -6.89 32.07 -22.10
C ALA A 586 -7.75 31.74 -20.88
N THR A 587 -9.04 31.42 -21.08
CA THR A 587 -10.01 31.22 -20.00
C THR A 587 -10.87 29.99 -20.25
N LEU A 588 -11.43 29.43 -19.17
CA LEU A 588 -12.34 28.29 -19.26
C LEU A 588 -13.59 28.59 -20.09
N PRO A 589 -14.31 29.73 -19.91
CA PRO A 589 -15.46 30.05 -20.76
C PRO A 589 -15.16 30.07 -22.26
N ASP A 590 -13.98 30.58 -22.66
CA ASP A 590 -13.58 30.58 -24.07
C ASP A 590 -13.29 29.15 -24.57
N PHE A 591 -12.66 28.31 -23.74
CA PHE A 591 -12.39 26.91 -24.04
C PHE A 591 -13.69 26.11 -24.20
N THR A 592 -14.62 26.23 -23.24
CA THR A 592 -15.94 25.59 -23.28
C THR A 592 -16.74 26.02 -24.51
N ALA A 593 -16.78 27.34 -24.80
CA ALA A 593 -17.48 27.83 -26.00
C ALA A 593 -16.83 27.37 -27.31
N GLY A 594 -15.51 27.19 -27.32
CA GLY A 594 -14.75 26.78 -28.49
C GLY A 594 -14.77 25.28 -28.78
N THR A 595 -14.93 24.44 -27.76
CA THR A 595 -14.77 22.98 -27.86
C THR A 595 -16.00 22.18 -27.44
N GLY A 596 -16.86 22.75 -26.60
CA GLY A 596 -17.97 22.06 -25.94
C GLY A 596 -17.57 21.23 -24.70
N GLN A 597 -16.28 21.15 -24.37
CA GLN A 597 -15.76 20.43 -23.20
C GLN A 597 -15.88 21.29 -21.93
N GLU A 598 -15.86 20.65 -20.77
CA GLU A 598 -15.86 21.32 -19.46
C GLU A 598 -17.02 22.31 -19.30
N ALA A 599 -18.26 21.83 -19.50
CA ALA A 599 -19.46 22.63 -19.31
C ALA A 599 -19.69 22.98 -17.83
N HIS A 600 -19.25 22.10 -16.94
CA HIS A 600 -19.30 22.20 -15.48
C HIS A 600 -17.91 22.23 -14.84
N GLY A 601 -16.85 22.34 -15.65
CA GLY A 601 -15.47 22.42 -15.17
C GLY A 601 -15.19 23.66 -14.33
N LEU A 602 -14.07 23.61 -13.62
CA LEU A 602 -13.52 24.72 -12.86
C LEU A 602 -12.15 25.13 -13.40
N ALA A 603 -11.78 26.39 -13.14
CA ALA A 603 -10.44 26.88 -13.42
C ALA A 603 -9.94 27.74 -12.26
N VAL A 604 -9.70 27.08 -11.13
CA VAL A 604 -9.31 27.71 -9.87
C VAL A 604 -8.03 27.09 -9.33
N THR A 605 -7.31 27.85 -8.51
CA THR A 605 -6.14 27.30 -7.80
C THR A 605 -6.58 26.15 -6.90
N SER A 606 -5.92 25.00 -7.02
CA SER A 606 -6.29 23.78 -6.27
C SER A 606 -6.16 23.95 -4.76
N ARG A 607 -5.21 24.78 -4.29
CA ARG A 607 -4.90 25.02 -2.87
C ARG A 607 -4.67 23.71 -2.10
N PHE A 608 -3.70 22.94 -2.56
CA PHE A 608 -3.19 21.79 -1.84
C PHE A 608 -2.63 22.19 -0.47
N ALA A 609 -2.68 21.27 0.49
CA ALA A 609 -2.21 21.48 1.86
C ALA A 609 -0.69 21.72 1.92
N ASP A 610 0.13 20.80 1.38
CA ASP A 610 1.59 20.95 1.32
C ASP A 610 2.24 20.22 0.12
N PRO A 611 2.05 20.74 -1.11
CA PRO A 611 2.57 20.09 -2.32
C PRO A 611 4.11 20.10 -2.39
N ALA A 612 4.79 20.96 -1.61
CA ALA A 612 6.25 20.98 -1.55
C ALA A 612 6.81 19.69 -0.95
N ASN A 613 6.11 19.13 0.04
CA ASN A 613 6.44 17.86 0.69
C ASN A 613 5.64 16.67 0.14
N GLY A 614 4.85 16.90 -0.92
CA GLY A 614 4.10 15.86 -1.61
C GLY A 614 2.76 15.51 -0.98
N ASP A 615 2.24 16.37 -0.11
CA ASP A 615 0.85 16.33 0.34
C ASP A 615 -0.04 17.13 -0.62
N TYR A 616 -0.88 16.39 -1.33
CA TYR A 616 -1.79 16.91 -2.35
C TYR A 616 -3.26 16.82 -1.92
N THR A 617 -3.52 16.62 -0.63
CA THR A 617 -4.87 16.81 -0.07
C THR A 617 -5.30 18.27 -0.24
N LEU A 618 -6.61 18.51 -0.32
CA LEU A 618 -7.15 19.85 -0.43
C LEU A 618 -7.05 20.56 0.92
N SER A 619 -6.60 21.82 0.94
CA SER A 619 -6.75 22.64 2.14
C SER A 619 -8.24 22.97 2.37
N ALA A 620 -8.60 23.24 3.62
CA ALA A 620 -9.96 23.65 4.03
C ALA A 620 -10.51 24.91 3.33
N THR A 621 -9.68 25.63 2.55
CA THR A 621 -10.11 26.81 1.77
C THR A 621 -10.14 26.56 0.27
N SER A 622 -9.95 25.31 -0.16
CA SER A 622 -10.05 24.94 -1.57
C SER A 622 -11.48 25.11 -2.06
N ALA A 623 -11.62 25.63 -3.28
CA ALA A 623 -12.90 25.72 -3.96
C ALA A 623 -13.23 24.43 -4.74
N LEU A 624 -12.43 23.38 -4.58
CA LEU A 624 -12.62 22.07 -5.20
C LEU A 624 -13.38 21.07 -4.30
N ILE A 625 -13.59 21.45 -3.04
CA ILE A 625 -14.39 20.69 -2.08
C ILE A 625 -15.86 20.77 -2.48
N ASP A 626 -16.56 19.65 -2.43
CA ASP A 626 -17.98 19.50 -2.75
C ASP A 626 -18.36 19.93 -4.19
N GLN A 627 -17.47 19.78 -5.17
CA GLN A 627 -17.70 20.26 -6.54
C GLN A 627 -17.77 19.16 -7.62
N GLY A 628 -17.44 17.93 -7.27
CA GLY A 628 -17.43 16.79 -8.18
C GLY A 628 -18.82 16.28 -8.53
N VAL A 629 -18.94 15.62 -9.68
CA VAL A 629 -20.14 14.89 -10.08
C VAL A 629 -20.19 13.53 -9.39
N ILE A 630 -21.38 13.11 -8.96
CA ILE A 630 -21.60 11.76 -8.43
C ILE A 630 -21.49 10.74 -9.56
N LEU A 631 -20.62 9.76 -9.36
CA LEU A 631 -20.38 8.61 -10.20
C LEU A 631 -20.79 7.36 -9.38
N PRO A 632 -22.03 6.86 -9.55
CA PRO A 632 -22.55 5.78 -8.73
C PRO A 632 -21.60 4.59 -8.64
N GLY A 633 -21.36 4.07 -7.43
CA GLY A 633 -20.44 2.98 -7.17
C GLY A 633 -18.95 3.31 -7.24
N ILE A 634 -18.57 4.52 -7.65
CA ILE A 634 -17.15 4.98 -7.73
C ILE A 634 -16.82 5.99 -6.64
N ASN A 635 -17.72 6.92 -6.34
CA ASN A 635 -17.43 7.97 -5.36
C ASN A 635 -18.55 8.15 -4.34
N ASP A 636 -19.37 7.13 -4.07
CA ASP A 636 -20.54 7.21 -3.16
C ASP A 636 -20.19 7.58 -1.70
N GLY A 637 -18.94 7.36 -1.28
CA GLY A 637 -18.46 7.57 0.09
C GLY A 637 -17.95 8.98 0.40
N TYR A 638 -18.40 10.01 -0.33
CA TYR A 638 -17.94 11.39 -0.12
C TYR A 638 -18.51 12.02 1.16
N ALA A 639 -17.74 12.96 1.73
CA ALA A 639 -18.20 13.83 2.81
C ALA A 639 -18.86 15.08 2.23
N GLY A 640 -19.76 15.72 2.99
CA GLY A 640 -20.38 16.98 2.56
C GLY A 640 -21.57 16.80 1.61
N THR A 641 -21.66 17.66 0.60
CA THR A 641 -22.80 17.76 -0.32
C THR A 641 -22.55 17.15 -1.70
N ALA A 642 -21.28 16.98 -2.11
CA ALA A 642 -20.89 16.28 -3.33
C ALA A 642 -19.44 15.76 -3.18
N PRO A 643 -18.98 14.83 -4.03
CA PRO A 643 -17.58 14.42 -4.05
C PRO A 643 -16.63 15.59 -4.29
N ASP A 644 -15.41 15.50 -3.81
CA ASP A 644 -14.37 16.47 -4.12
C ASP A 644 -13.75 16.24 -5.50
N ILE A 645 -13.29 17.30 -6.15
CA ILE A 645 -12.49 17.16 -7.38
C ILE A 645 -11.06 16.83 -6.96
N GLY A 646 -10.50 15.74 -7.51
CA GLY A 646 -9.15 15.25 -7.25
C GLY A 646 -9.10 13.86 -6.62
N ALA A 647 -7.88 13.40 -6.33
CA ALA A 647 -7.60 12.07 -5.80
C ALA A 647 -8.09 11.82 -4.37
N PHE A 648 -8.12 12.87 -3.56
CA PHE A 648 -8.43 12.80 -2.14
C PHE A 648 -9.73 13.54 -1.87
N GLU A 649 -10.62 12.92 -1.11
CA GLU A 649 -11.71 13.65 -0.46
C GLU A 649 -11.14 14.48 0.69
N TRP A 650 -11.70 15.65 0.92
CA TRP A 650 -11.46 16.44 2.11
C TRP A 650 -12.40 15.96 3.22
N ASP A 651 -11.81 15.43 4.27
CA ASP A 651 -12.51 14.81 5.40
C ASP A 651 -13.03 15.81 6.45
N GLY A 652 -12.82 17.11 6.25
CA GLY A 652 -13.20 18.12 7.24
C GLY A 652 -12.13 18.39 8.31
N VAL A 653 -11.08 17.58 8.34
CA VAL A 653 -9.99 17.69 9.29
C VAL A 653 -8.96 18.63 8.69
N ILE A 654 -8.58 19.68 9.43
CA ILE A 654 -7.35 20.38 9.11
C ILE A 654 -6.24 19.37 9.42
N GLN A 655 -5.71 18.69 8.39
CA GLN A 655 -4.38 18.09 8.44
C GLN A 655 -3.40 19.24 8.73
N LYS A 656 -3.28 19.62 10.00
CA LYS A 656 -2.04 20.21 10.49
C LYS A 656 -1.00 19.13 10.17
N PRO A 657 0.17 19.46 9.59
CA PRO A 657 1.23 18.48 9.55
C PRO A 657 1.37 17.93 10.97
N LEU A 658 1.06 16.65 11.13
CA LEU A 658 0.96 16.07 12.46
C LEU A 658 2.36 16.18 13.08
N PRO A 659 2.44 16.57 14.36
CA PRO A 659 3.72 16.60 15.04
C PRO A 659 4.35 15.21 14.92
N ARG A 660 5.62 15.16 14.54
CA ARG A 660 6.35 13.91 14.46
C ARG A 660 6.85 13.54 15.84
N ASN A 661 6.43 12.39 16.36
CA ASN A 661 6.91 11.93 17.66
C ASN A 661 8.36 11.46 17.54
N ASP A 662 9.17 11.88 18.51
CA ASP A 662 10.47 11.30 18.81
C ASP A 662 10.29 10.24 19.92
N VAL A 663 11.23 9.30 20.03
CA VAL A 663 11.21 8.29 21.09
C VAL A 663 12.32 8.59 22.09
N ILE A 664 11.97 8.85 23.35
CA ILE A 664 12.91 9.10 24.45
C ILE A 664 13.04 7.80 25.24
N ILE A 665 14.29 7.36 25.42
CA ILE A 665 14.61 6.04 25.97
C ILE A 665 15.65 6.16 27.07
N ASP A 666 15.36 5.59 28.24
CA ASP A 666 16.37 5.30 29.25
C ASP A 666 16.86 3.87 29.10
N PHE A 667 18.14 3.69 28.80
CA PHE A 667 18.79 2.38 28.69
C PHE A 667 19.40 1.90 30.02
N GLY A 668 19.10 2.57 31.13
CA GLY A 668 19.62 2.21 32.44
C GLY A 668 21.10 2.54 32.63
N TYR A 669 21.64 2.32 33.83
CA TYR A 669 23.08 2.47 34.07
C TYR A 669 23.88 1.33 33.42
N PRO A 670 24.99 1.60 32.69
CA PRO A 670 25.71 2.88 32.57
C PRO A 670 25.38 3.70 31.32
N HIS A 671 24.30 3.38 30.59
CA HIS A 671 23.98 3.93 29.28
C HIS A 671 23.23 5.27 29.35
N GLY A 672 22.33 5.42 30.32
CA GLY A 672 21.54 6.62 30.57
C GLY A 672 20.47 6.89 29.51
N LEU A 673 20.11 8.18 29.39
CA LEU A 673 18.97 8.69 28.63
C LEU A 673 19.36 9.16 27.22
N TRP A 674 18.59 8.72 26.24
CA TRP A 674 18.77 8.98 24.81
C TRP A 674 17.43 9.38 24.17
N VAL A 675 17.52 9.95 22.97
CA VAL A 675 16.38 10.16 22.08
C VAL A 675 16.71 9.61 20.69
N TRP A 676 15.77 8.86 20.12
CA TRP A 676 15.71 8.54 18.71
C TRP A 676 14.85 9.60 18.03
N MET A 677 15.52 10.55 17.38
CA MET A 677 14.87 11.70 16.77
C MET A 677 14.54 11.43 15.31
N ASN A 678 13.36 11.90 14.89
CA ASN A 678 12.98 12.00 13.48
C ASN A 678 13.16 10.70 12.70
N ASN A 679 12.93 9.56 13.34
CA ASN A 679 13.10 8.23 12.75
C ASN A 679 14.44 8.03 12.01
N ASP A 680 15.52 8.69 12.45
CA ASP A 680 16.78 8.74 11.71
C ASP A 680 18.03 8.80 12.60
N SER A 681 17.99 9.57 13.69
CA SER A 681 19.22 9.91 14.42
C SER A 681 19.12 9.72 15.93
N TRP A 682 20.13 9.10 16.51
CA TRP A 682 20.29 8.98 17.96
C TRP A 682 20.98 10.21 18.54
N SER A 683 20.46 10.73 19.65
CA SER A 683 21.13 11.75 20.46
C SER A 683 21.12 11.39 21.94
N PHE A 684 22.28 11.60 22.58
CA PHE A 684 22.44 11.41 24.01
C PHE A 684 21.90 12.62 24.78
N LEU A 685 21.04 12.39 25.77
CA LEU A 685 20.45 13.45 26.59
C LEU A 685 21.13 13.57 27.95
N HIS A 686 21.30 12.47 28.68
CA HIS A 686 21.83 12.51 30.04
C HIS A 686 22.39 11.17 30.54
N SER A 687 23.36 11.19 31.46
CA SER A 687 24.00 9.96 31.96
C SER A 687 23.30 9.30 33.14
N LEU A 688 22.31 9.96 33.73
CA LEU A 688 21.51 9.41 34.83
C LEU A 688 20.27 8.73 34.26
N SER A 689 19.87 7.63 34.89
CA SER A 689 18.60 6.96 34.64
C SER A 689 17.50 7.58 35.52
N PRO A 690 16.39 8.03 34.94
CA PRO A 690 15.27 8.58 35.69
C PRO A 690 14.48 7.53 36.48
N LYS A 691 13.82 7.97 37.56
CA LYS A 691 12.76 7.20 38.25
C LYS A 691 11.47 7.20 37.43
N SER A 692 11.14 8.32 36.78
CA SER A 692 9.95 8.48 35.94
C SER A 692 10.15 9.59 34.92
N MET A 693 9.45 9.48 33.79
CA MET A 693 9.42 10.48 32.72
C MET A 693 7.98 10.77 32.30
N ALA A 694 7.72 11.99 31.87
CA ALA A 694 6.51 12.37 31.15
C ALA A 694 6.87 13.41 30.07
N ILE A 695 5.99 13.58 29.11
CA ILE A 695 6.11 14.53 28.01
C ILE A 695 4.91 15.47 28.06
N GLY A 696 5.13 16.75 27.81
CA GLY A 696 4.02 17.68 27.63
C GLY A 696 4.42 18.99 26.98
N TYR A 697 3.45 19.69 26.42
CA TYR A 697 3.63 20.94 25.70
C TYR A 697 3.56 22.16 26.64
N LEU A 698 4.68 22.60 27.22
CA LEU A 698 4.66 23.46 28.42
C LEU A 698 4.86 24.97 28.18
N ASP A 699 5.25 25.41 26.97
CA ASP A 699 5.67 26.81 26.75
C ASP A 699 5.18 27.48 25.45
N ASN A 700 4.25 26.83 24.72
CA ASN A 700 3.64 27.37 23.51
C ASN A 700 4.57 27.53 22.27
N ASN A 701 5.66 26.78 22.18
CA ASN A 701 6.66 26.88 21.09
C ASN A 701 6.53 25.83 19.94
N LYS A 702 5.51 24.97 19.98
CA LYS A 702 5.29 23.73 19.20
C LYS A 702 6.27 22.56 19.39
N LYS A 703 6.95 22.48 20.52
CA LYS A 703 7.86 21.39 20.90
C LYS A 703 7.41 20.87 22.25
N ASP A 704 7.41 19.56 22.40
CA ASP A 704 7.15 18.98 23.69
C ASP A 704 8.38 19.07 24.59
N GLU A 705 8.12 19.15 25.89
CA GLU A 705 9.12 19.16 26.93
C GLU A 705 9.13 17.86 27.71
N LEU A 706 10.34 17.37 27.95
CA LEU A 706 10.56 16.17 28.75
C LEU A 706 10.65 16.54 30.23
N ILE A 707 9.71 16.00 31.02
CA ILE A 707 9.64 16.14 32.48
C ILE A 707 10.22 14.88 33.11
N ILE A 708 11.19 15.05 34.01
CA ILE A 708 11.97 13.94 34.55
C ILE A 708 12.11 14.02 36.05
N ASP A 709 11.93 12.89 36.73
CA ASP A 709 12.37 12.69 38.11
C ASP A 709 13.69 11.90 38.15
N PHE A 710 14.78 12.51 38.61
CA PHE A 710 16.05 11.84 38.86
C PHE A 710 16.17 11.37 40.32
N ASP A 711 15.06 10.91 40.89
CA ASP A 711 14.92 10.40 42.25
C ASP A 711 15.22 11.44 43.36
N SER A 712 15.10 11.00 44.62
CA SER A 712 15.27 11.85 45.81
C SER A 712 16.65 12.53 45.94
N GLN A 713 17.65 12.07 45.20
CA GLN A 713 19.01 12.61 45.18
C GLN A 713 19.11 13.88 44.32
N TYR A 714 18.34 13.97 43.23
CA TYR A 714 18.47 15.04 42.24
C TYR A 714 17.17 15.81 41.96
N GLY A 715 16.01 15.24 42.31
CA GLY A 715 14.69 15.85 42.17
C GLY A 715 14.19 15.92 40.72
N LEU A 716 13.23 16.80 40.51
CA LEU A 716 12.51 16.98 39.25
C LEU A 716 13.16 18.05 38.35
N TRP A 717 13.21 17.76 37.06
CA TRP A 717 13.80 18.59 36.02
C TRP A 717 12.93 18.62 34.77
N LEU A 718 13.06 19.70 34.00
CA LEU A 718 12.51 19.86 32.65
C LEU A 718 13.66 19.98 31.66
N LEU A 719 13.60 19.24 30.56
CA LEU A 719 14.40 19.52 29.38
C LEU A 719 13.57 20.41 28.44
N MET A 720 13.73 21.72 28.59
CA MET A 720 13.01 22.70 27.78
C MET A 720 13.58 22.71 26.35
N ASN A 721 12.69 22.65 25.35
CA ASN A 721 13.03 22.88 23.94
C ASN A 721 14.20 21.99 23.42
N ASN A 722 14.30 20.74 23.91
CA ASN A 722 15.34 19.76 23.58
C ASN A 722 16.80 20.19 23.83
N ASN A 723 17.07 21.20 24.66
CA ASN A 723 18.47 21.57 24.97
C ASN A 723 18.71 22.28 26.30
N ASN A 724 17.67 22.70 27.02
CA ASN A 724 17.83 23.53 28.21
C ASN A 724 17.24 22.87 29.46
N TRP A 725 18.12 22.28 30.28
CA TRP A 725 17.75 21.70 31.56
C TRP A 725 17.40 22.75 32.60
N VAL A 726 16.18 22.68 33.14
CA VAL A 726 15.66 23.55 34.19
C VAL A 726 15.26 22.70 35.39
N SER A 727 15.77 23.03 36.58
CA SER A 727 15.32 22.36 37.81
C SER A 727 13.90 22.81 38.15
N LEU A 728 12.99 21.86 38.27
CA LEU A 728 11.57 22.10 38.58
C LEU A 728 11.34 22.07 40.09
N HIS A 729 11.84 21.04 40.78
CA HIS A 729 11.67 20.89 42.22
C HIS A 729 12.72 19.96 42.84
N ASN A 730 13.02 20.12 44.13
CA ASN A 730 14.04 19.31 44.82
C ASN A 730 13.49 17.99 45.41
N LEU A 731 12.18 17.77 45.36
CA LEU A 731 11.57 16.50 45.78
C LEU A 731 11.41 15.60 44.57
N SER A 732 11.46 14.29 44.81
CA SER A 732 11.08 13.24 43.86
C SER A 732 9.57 13.07 43.86
N ALA A 733 9.03 12.69 42.70
CA ALA A 733 7.62 12.39 42.49
C ALA A 733 7.38 10.89 42.69
N ASP A 734 6.26 10.53 43.30
CA ASP A 734 5.78 9.14 43.31
C ASP A 734 4.96 8.82 42.05
N SER A 735 4.31 9.82 41.46
CA SER A 735 3.67 9.76 40.15
C SER A 735 3.71 11.13 39.47
N LEU A 736 3.76 11.14 38.14
CA LEU A 736 3.94 12.29 37.27
C LEU A 736 3.12 12.09 36.00
N VAL A 737 2.24 13.03 35.66
CA VAL A 737 1.49 13.08 34.40
C VAL A 737 1.38 14.53 33.90
N SER A 738 0.99 14.71 32.64
CA SER A 738 0.74 16.02 32.01
C SER A 738 -0.56 16.02 31.22
N GLY A 739 -1.15 17.21 31.04
CA GLY A 739 -2.34 17.41 30.21
C GLY A 739 -2.85 18.86 30.26
N ASP A 740 -3.70 19.25 29.33
CA ASP A 740 -4.26 20.62 29.22
C ASP A 740 -5.40 20.85 30.22
N LEU A 741 -5.05 21.02 31.51
CA LEU A 741 -6.02 21.09 32.59
C LEU A 741 -6.75 22.43 32.71
N ASP A 742 -6.44 23.43 31.89
CA ASP A 742 -7.16 24.70 31.85
C ASP A 742 -7.78 25.04 30.49
N GLY A 743 -7.63 24.16 29.49
CA GLY A 743 -8.16 24.32 28.13
C GLY A 743 -7.43 25.42 27.34
N GLY A 744 -6.20 25.74 27.75
CA GLY A 744 -5.36 26.79 27.19
C GLY A 744 -4.48 26.33 26.03
N GLY A 745 -4.50 25.04 25.72
CA GLY A 745 -3.65 24.37 24.74
C GLY A 745 -2.18 24.23 25.18
N GLN A 746 -1.89 24.41 26.48
CA GLN A 746 -0.58 24.14 27.08
C GLN A 746 -0.77 23.12 28.20
N ASP A 747 0.11 22.14 28.25
CA ASP A 747 0.01 21.12 29.27
C ASP A 747 0.46 21.66 30.63
N GLU A 748 -0.26 21.21 31.65
CA GLU A 748 0.11 21.31 33.04
C GLU A 748 0.81 20.06 33.53
N VAL A 749 1.72 20.22 34.50
CA VAL A 749 2.40 19.08 35.12
C VAL A 749 1.73 18.73 36.45
N LEU A 750 1.21 17.51 36.56
CA LEU A 750 0.65 16.91 37.77
C LEU A 750 1.66 16.01 38.44
N ILE A 751 1.88 16.26 39.73
CA ILE A 751 2.92 15.61 40.50
C ILE A 751 2.36 15.19 41.85
N ASP A 752 2.46 13.91 42.15
CA ASP A 752 2.32 13.43 43.51
C ASP A 752 3.66 13.45 44.23
N PHE A 753 3.74 14.20 45.33
CA PHE A 753 4.91 14.27 46.19
C PHE A 753 4.83 13.30 47.38
N GLY A 754 4.02 12.24 47.23
CA GLY A 754 3.80 11.18 48.20
C GLY A 754 2.97 11.61 49.41
N ASP A 755 2.76 10.67 50.33
CA ASP A 755 1.88 10.78 51.51
C ASP A 755 2.04 12.05 52.36
N THR A 756 3.22 12.68 52.32
CA THR A 756 3.50 13.88 53.12
C THR A 756 2.90 15.14 52.51
N TYR A 757 2.81 15.22 51.19
CA TYR A 757 2.52 16.46 50.46
C TYR A 757 1.34 16.33 49.49
N GLY A 758 0.99 15.12 49.07
CA GLY A 758 -0.08 14.84 48.12
C GLY A 758 0.19 15.42 46.73
N ILE A 759 -0.90 15.70 46.02
CA ILE A 759 -0.92 16.03 44.59
C ILE A 759 -0.86 17.54 44.38
N TRP A 760 0.05 17.95 43.51
CA TRP A 760 0.27 19.34 43.12
C TRP A 760 0.27 19.49 41.60
N VAL A 761 -0.23 20.64 41.14
CA VAL A 761 -0.28 21.03 39.73
C VAL A 761 0.64 22.22 39.51
N ARG A 762 1.47 22.13 38.47
CA ARG A 762 2.25 23.24 37.93
C ARG A 762 1.48 23.89 36.79
N MET A 763 0.63 24.87 37.11
CA MET A 763 -0.20 25.60 36.13
C MET A 763 0.66 26.43 35.17
N ASN A 764 0.48 26.23 33.86
CA ASN A 764 1.09 26.99 32.76
C ASN A 764 2.59 27.23 32.98
N ASN A 765 3.30 26.18 33.43
CA ASN A 765 4.72 26.20 33.78
C ASN A 765 5.15 27.36 34.73
N SER A 766 4.21 27.97 35.48
CA SER A 766 4.43 29.27 36.14
C SER A 766 3.97 29.34 37.60
N SER A 767 2.87 28.69 37.98
CA SER A 767 2.37 28.68 39.36
C SER A 767 2.12 27.26 39.91
N TRP A 768 2.19 27.09 41.23
CA TRP A 768 1.94 25.81 41.90
C TRP A 768 0.63 25.87 42.67
N THR A 769 -0.23 24.87 42.48
CA THR A 769 -1.51 24.73 43.17
C THR A 769 -1.62 23.32 43.73
N GLN A 770 -1.96 23.17 45.01
CA GLN A 770 -2.23 21.86 45.57
C GLN A 770 -3.60 21.37 45.11
N LEU A 771 -3.64 20.22 44.44
CA LEU A 771 -4.88 19.60 43.97
C LEU A 771 -5.56 18.83 45.10
N HIS A 772 -4.77 18.01 45.80
CA HIS A 772 -5.28 17.16 46.86
C HIS A 772 -4.20 16.83 47.90
N THR A 773 -4.61 16.53 49.12
CA THR A 773 -3.68 16.23 50.23
C THR A 773 -3.34 14.74 50.37
N LEU A 774 -4.12 13.87 49.73
CA LEU A 774 -3.82 12.43 49.69
C LEU A 774 -2.91 12.14 48.49
N SER A 775 -1.97 11.22 48.67
CA SER A 775 -1.21 10.60 47.59
C SER A 775 -2.09 9.54 46.90
N PRO A 776 -2.08 9.46 45.57
CA PRO A 776 -2.81 8.46 44.80
C PRO A 776 -1.97 7.20 44.55
N GLU A 777 -2.64 6.10 44.22
CA GLU A 777 -1.97 4.89 43.70
C GLU A 777 -1.71 5.01 42.19
N SER A 778 -2.55 5.74 41.45
CA SER A 778 -2.34 6.09 40.03
C SER A 778 -3.07 7.37 39.63
N MET A 779 -2.56 8.04 38.59
CA MET A 779 -3.16 9.23 37.98
C MET A 779 -3.05 9.14 36.46
N ILE A 780 -4.08 9.59 35.74
CA ILE A 780 -4.07 9.80 34.29
C ILE A 780 -4.89 11.05 33.94
N THR A 781 -4.75 11.52 32.70
CA THR A 781 -5.43 12.69 32.14
C THR A 781 -6.10 12.35 30.81
N GLY A 782 -7.15 13.07 30.43
CA GLY A 782 -7.82 12.95 29.13
C GLY A 782 -9.11 13.78 29.04
N ASP A 783 -9.54 14.10 27.84
CA ASP A 783 -10.72 14.95 27.54
C ASP A 783 -12.01 14.11 27.54
N MET A 784 -12.51 13.76 28.73
CA MET A 784 -13.66 12.85 28.89
C MET A 784 -15.02 13.47 28.55
N ASP A 785 -15.08 14.79 28.30
CA ASP A 785 -16.30 15.47 27.88
C ASP A 785 -16.21 16.23 26.55
N GLY A 786 -15.07 16.13 25.85
CA GLY A 786 -14.87 16.54 24.46
C GLY A 786 -14.81 18.05 24.28
N ASN A 787 -14.34 18.78 25.30
CA ASN A 787 -14.30 20.24 25.29
C ASN A 787 -12.91 20.83 25.03
N GLY A 788 -11.90 19.96 24.91
CA GLY A 788 -10.49 20.29 24.75
C GLY A 788 -9.77 20.60 26.07
N GLN A 789 -10.38 20.33 27.23
CA GLN A 789 -9.77 20.45 28.54
C GLN A 789 -9.60 19.06 29.13
N ASP A 790 -8.36 18.70 29.45
CA ASP A 790 -8.09 17.42 30.08
C ASP A 790 -8.64 17.38 31.51
N GLU A 791 -9.33 16.30 31.81
CA GLU A 791 -9.71 15.93 33.15
C GLU A 791 -8.63 15.15 33.86
N VAL A 792 -8.69 15.13 35.19
CA VAL A 792 -7.79 14.31 36.00
C VAL A 792 -8.55 13.11 36.58
N LEU A 793 -8.11 11.90 36.24
CA LEU A 793 -8.54 10.65 36.85
C LEU A 793 -7.53 10.22 37.90
N ILE A 794 -8.01 9.89 39.11
CA ILE A 794 -7.16 9.57 40.25
C ILE A 794 -7.70 8.35 40.97
N ASP A 795 -6.85 7.33 41.14
CA ASP A 795 -7.12 6.29 42.12
C ASP A 795 -6.54 6.67 43.48
N PHE A 796 -7.40 6.86 44.47
CA PHE A 796 -7.00 7.12 45.86
C PHE A 796 -6.84 5.83 46.68
N GLY A 797 -6.68 4.70 46.00
CA GLY A 797 -6.47 3.40 46.60
C GLY A 797 -7.76 2.74 47.06
N SER A 798 -7.64 1.48 47.50
CA SER A 798 -8.77 0.60 47.87
C SER A 798 -9.73 1.15 48.94
N LEU A 799 -9.37 2.21 49.67
CA LEU A 799 -10.23 2.88 50.65
C LEU A 799 -11.22 3.86 50.00
N TYR A 800 -10.85 4.48 48.88
CA TYR A 800 -11.57 5.59 48.27
C TYR A 800 -11.93 5.36 46.79
N GLY A 801 -11.23 4.47 46.10
CA GLY A 801 -11.43 4.13 44.69
C GLY A 801 -11.08 5.27 43.74
N ILE A 802 -11.67 5.22 42.55
CA ILE A 802 -11.36 6.09 41.42
C ILE A 802 -12.26 7.33 41.43
N TRP A 803 -11.63 8.49 41.28
CA TRP A 803 -12.29 9.79 41.23
C TRP A 803 -11.85 10.57 40.00
N VAL A 804 -12.82 11.24 39.37
CA VAL A 804 -12.61 12.15 38.25
C VAL A 804 -12.77 13.57 38.75
N ARG A 805 -11.90 14.47 38.30
CA ARG A 805 -12.08 15.90 38.48
C ARG A 805 -12.42 16.59 37.16
N MET A 806 -13.73 16.68 36.88
CA MET A 806 -14.28 17.31 35.69
C MET A 806 -13.96 18.80 35.63
N ASN A 807 -13.45 19.27 34.48
CA ASN A 807 -13.29 20.68 34.14
C ASN A 807 -12.68 21.52 35.26
N ASN A 808 -11.61 20.99 35.84
CA ASN A 808 -10.85 21.61 36.92
C ASN A 808 -11.74 22.12 38.10
N SER A 809 -12.87 21.47 38.38
CA SER A 809 -13.85 22.02 39.34
C SER A 809 -14.64 21.00 40.13
N ASN A 810 -15.22 19.97 39.49
CA ASN A 810 -16.14 19.05 40.14
C ASN A 810 -15.54 17.65 40.31
N TRP A 811 -15.56 17.14 41.55
CA TRP A 811 -15.16 15.77 41.84
C TRP A 811 -16.34 14.82 41.73
N THR A 812 -16.18 13.76 40.94
CA THR A 812 -17.15 12.68 40.77
C THR A 812 -16.45 11.35 41.02
N GLN A 813 -17.00 10.49 41.88
CA GLN A 813 -16.47 9.15 42.05
C GLN A 813 -16.87 8.30 40.84
N LEU A 814 -15.88 7.72 40.16
CA LEU A 814 -16.10 6.86 39.00
C LEU A 814 -16.38 5.42 39.42
N HIS A 815 -15.63 4.92 40.40
CA HIS A 815 -15.77 3.57 40.90
C HIS A 815 -15.22 3.43 42.33
N THR A 816 -15.69 2.45 43.10
CA THR A 816 -15.27 2.23 44.49
C THR A 816 -14.06 1.31 44.63
N LEU A 817 -13.71 0.56 43.59
CA LEU A 817 -12.52 -0.30 43.55
C LEU A 817 -11.29 0.49 43.08
N SER A 818 -10.12 0.11 43.59
CA SER A 818 -8.84 0.45 42.97
C SER A 818 -8.65 -0.37 41.70
N PRO A 819 -8.12 0.25 40.63
CA PRO A 819 -7.60 -0.44 39.47
C PRO A 819 -6.15 -0.91 39.67
N GLU A 820 -5.71 -1.86 38.87
CA GLU A 820 -4.29 -2.21 38.72
C GLU A 820 -3.63 -1.35 37.61
N SER A 821 -4.41 -0.90 36.62
CA SER A 821 -3.98 0.07 35.61
C SER A 821 -5.16 0.85 35.03
N MET A 822 -4.90 2.07 34.56
CA MET A 822 -5.87 2.94 33.88
C MET A 822 -5.20 3.62 32.70
N ILE A 823 -5.93 3.77 31.59
CA ILE A 823 -5.56 4.59 30.43
C ILE A 823 -6.79 5.28 29.84
N THR A 824 -6.55 6.26 28.98
CA THR A 824 -7.56 7.06 28.27
C THR A 824 -7.31 7.09 26.77
N GLY A 825 -8.37 7.23 25.97
CA GLY A 825 -8.28 7.42 24.51
C GLY A 825 -9.65 7.39 23.83
N ASP A 826 -9.76 7.97 22.64
CA ASP A 826 -11.01 8.12 21.88
C ASP A 826 -11.35 6.84 21.11
N MET A 827 -11.95 5.85 21.77
CA MET A 827 -12.13 4.50 21.20
C MET A 827 -13.29 4.39 20.20
N ASP A 828 -14.11 5.42 20.02
CA ASP A 828 -15.18 5.44 19.03
C ASP A 828 -15.16 6.65 18.06
N GLY A 829 -14.10 7.47 18.15
CA GLY A 829 -13.73 8.48 17.15
C GLY A 829 -14.64 9.71 17.19
N ASN A 830 -15.19 10.03 18.36
CA ASN A 830 -16.13 11.13 18.52
C ASN A 830 -15.53 12.38 19.18
N GLY A 831 -14.24 12.32 19.53
CA GLY A 831 -13.46 13.36 20.18
C GLY A 831 -13.59 13.38 21.71
N LEU A 832 -14.14 12.33 22.34
CA LEU A 832 -14.18 12.17 23.80
C LEU A 832 -13.27 11.01 24.20
N ASP A 833 -12.38 11.25 25.17
CA ASP A 833 -11.57 10.19 25.73
C ASP A 833 -12.42 9.25 26.60
N GLU A 834 -12.42 7.97 26.23
CA GLU A 834 -12.91 6.91 27.09
C GLU A 834 -11.90 6.49 28.14
N VAL A 835 -12.40 5.92 29.23
CA VAL A 835 -11.54 5.35 30.29
C VAL A 835 -11.50 3.84 30.18
N VAL A 836 -10.31 3.26 29.99
CA VAL A 836 -10.05 1.82 30.11
C VAL A 836 -9.38 1.53 31.44
N ILE A 837 -9.96 0.60 32.20
CA ILE A 837 -9.51 0.22 33.53
C ILE A 837 -9.35 -1.30 33.60
N ASP A 838 -8.21 -1.75 34.12
CA ASP A 838 -8.08 -3.09 34.65
C ASP A 838 -8.36 -3.11 36.15
N PHE A 839 -9.37 -3.88 36.58
CA PHE A 839 -9.71 -4.10 37.98
C PHE A 839 -9.04 -5.37 38.55
N GLY A 840 -7.97 -5.83 37.92
CA GLY A 840 -7.16 -6.98 38.33
C GLY A 840 -7.76 -8.34 37.97
N GLU A 841 -7.01 -9.41 38.22
CA GLU A 841 -7.28 -10.78 37.73
C GLU A 841 -8.71 -11.29 37.99
N THR A 842 -9.35 -10.81 39.07
CA THR A 842 -10.70 -11.24 39.45
C THR A 842 -11.79 -10.64 38.57
N ILE A 843 -11.58 -9.42 38.03
CA ILE A 843 -12.60 -8.65 37.29
C ILE A 843 -12.19 -8.44 35.82
N GLY A 844 -10.91 -8.18 35.56
CA GLY A 844 -10.35 -7.92 34.23
C GLY A 844 -10.56 -6.49 33.74
N ILE A 845 -10.50 -6.32 32.43
CA ILE A 845 -10.45 -5.03 31.73
C ILE A 845 -11.86 -4.57 31.35
N TRP A 846 -12.18 -3.32 31.67
CA TRP A 846 -13.44 -2.66 31.38
C TRP A 846 -13.20 -1.28 30.79
N VAL A 847 -14.02 -0.93 29.80
CA VAL A 847 -14.07 0.42 29.21
C VAL A 847 -15.34 1.12 29.69
N ARG A 848 -15.25 2.42 29.95
CA ARG A 848 -16.40 3.28 30.17
C ARG A 848 -16.64 4.21 28.99
N MET A 849 -17.52 3.78 28.08
CA MET A 849 -17.86 4.50 26.85
C MET A 849 -18.62 5.80 27.13
N ASN A 850 -18.21 6.90 26.49
CA ASN A 850 -18.95 8.15 26.41
C ASN A 850 -19.48 8.67 27.75
N ASN A 851 -18.68 8.52 28.80
CA ASN A 851 -19.03 8.87 30.15
C ASN A 851 -20.39 8.29 30.64
N SER A 852 -20.87 7.16 30.10
CA SER A 852 -22.27 6.73 30.29
C SER A 852 -22.49 5.25 30.57
N GLY A 853 -21.61 4.34 30.12
CA GLY A 853 -21.79 2.90 30.32
C GLY A 853 -20.49 2.09 30.35
N TRP A 854 -20.45 1.07 31.21
CA TRP A 854 -19.33 0.12 31.30
C TRP A 854 -19.53 -1.05 30.33
N ALA A 855 -18.50 -1.36 29.54
CA ALA A 855 -18.41 -2.56 28.73
C ALA A 855 -17.16 -3.34 29.10
N GLN A 856 -17.27 -4.67 29.14
CA GLN A 856 -16.13 -5.52 29.43
C GLN A 856 -15.29 -5.69 28.16
N LEU A 857 -14.00 -5.38 28.22
CA LEU A 857 -13.05 -5.69 27.15
C LEU A 857 -12.53 -7.13 27.28
N HIS A 858 -12.03 -7.50 28.47
CA HIS A 858 -11.48 -8.84 28.68
C HIS A 858 -11.56 -9.31 30.14
N THR A 859 -11.42 -10.62 30.37
CA THR A 859 -11.47 -11.21 31.73
C THR A 859 -10.12 -11.32 32.43
N LEU A 860 -9.04 -11.31 31.64
CA LEU A 860 -7.66 -11.33 32.12
C LEU A 860 -7.23 -9.92 32.50
N SER A 861 -6.35 -9.84 33.48
CA SER A 861 -5.60 -8.63 33.82
C SER A 861 -4.32 -8.58 32.96
N PRO A 862 -3.96 -7.41 32.41
CA PRO A 862 -2.74 -7.24 31.63
C PRO A 862 -1.55 -6.81 32.49
N ASN A 863 -0.34 -7.06 32.00
CA ASN A 863 0.89 -6.49 32.54
C ASN A 863 0.99 -4.98 32.24
N SER A 864 0.46 -4.54 31.09
CA SER A 864 0.43 -3.14 30.66
C SER A 864 -0.58 -2.91 29.53
N MET A 865 -1.06 -1.67 29.40
CA MET A 865 -1.95 -1.22 28.32
C MET A 865 -1.53 0.17 27.84
N VAL A 866 -1.72 0.45 26.55
CA VAL A 866 -1.62 1.80 25.96
C VAL A 866 -2.68 1.97 24.86
N THR A 867 -2.93 3.21 24.47
CA THR A 867 -3.90 3.61 23.43
C THR A 867 -3.22 4.41 22.32
N GLY A 868 -3.77 4.37 21.11
CA GLY A 868 -3.36 5.21 19.98
C GLY A 868 -4.06 4.82 18.69
N ASP A 869 -4.10 5.71 17.71
CA ASP A 869 -4.78 5.51 16.41
C ASP A 869 -3.89 4.71 15.45
N LEU A 870 -3.91 3.38 15.54
CA LEU A 870 -2.94 2.53 14.85
C LEU A 870 -3.27 2.33 13.37
N ASP A 871 -4.51 2.60 12.96
CA ASP A 871 -4.97 2.45 11.58
C ASP A 871 -5.29 3.78 10.86
N GLY A 872 -5.22 4.91 11.57
CA GLY A 872 -5.43 6.25 11.03
C GLY A 872 -6.91 6.55 10.80
N SER A 873 -7.80 5.91 11.55
CA SER A 873 -9.24 6.11 11.45
C SER A 873 -9.75 7.27 12.31
N GLY A 874 -8.90 7.83 13.17
CA GLY A 874 -9.28 8.76 14.23
C GLY A 874 -9.90 8.08 15.46
N GLN A 875 -9.89 6.74 15.52
CA GLN A 875 -10.29 5.97 16.70
C GLN A 875 -9.04 5.36 17.35
N ASP A 876 -8.89 5.55 18.65
CA ASP A 876 -7.82 4.91 19.41
C ASP A 876 -8.08 3.41 19.57
N GLU A 877 -7.07 2.61 19.23
CA GLU A 877 -6.98 1.21 19.57
C GLU A 877 -6.35 0.99 20.94
N VAL A 878 -6.73 -0.11 21.59
CA VAL A 878 -6.08 -0.53 22.84
C VAL A 878 -5.06 -1.63 22.57
N VAL A 879 -3.79 -1.36 22.83
CA VAL A 879 -2.71 -2.36 22.83
C VAL A 879 -2.54 -2.90 24.25
N ILE A 880 -2.63 -4.22 24.38
CA ILE A 880 -2.71 -4.91 25.66
C ILE A 880 -1.63 -5.99 25.73
N ASN A 881 -0.80 -5.92 26.77
CA ASN A 881 0.18 -6.93 27.09
C ASN A 881 -0.39 -7.92 28.11
N PHE A 882 -0.80 -9.12 27.68
CA PHE A 882 -1.30 -10.17 28.57
C PHE A 882 -0.19 -11.06 29.16
N GLY A 883 1.06 -10.59 29.10
CA GLY A 883 2.23 -11.24 29.68
C GLY A 883 2.67 -12.50 28.93
N ASP A 884 3.66 -13.21 29.48
CA ASP A 884 4.37 -14.32 28.82
C ASP A 884 3.48 -15.46 28.34
N THR A 885 2.26 -15.58 28.87
CA THR A 885 1.34 -16.66 28.50
C THR A 885 0.61 -16.38 27.19
N TYR A 886 0.26 -15.12 26.91
CA TYR A 886 -0.64 -14.74 25.82
C TYR A 886 -0.04 -13.69 24.87
N GLY A 887 1.01 -12.97 25.29
CA GLY A 887 1.71 -11.96 24.48
C GLY A 887 0.96 -10.64 24.36
N LEU A 888 1.26 -9.91 23.28
CA LEU A 888 0.70 -8.61 22.94
C LEU A 888 -0.49 -8.74 21.99
N TRP A 889 -1.56 -8.02 22.27
CA TRP A 889 -2.79 -8.01 21.49
C TRP A 889 -3.29 -6.59 21.28
N ILE A 890 -4.01 -6.37 20.17
CA ILE A 890 -4.67 -5.11 19.84
C ILE A 890 -6.17 -5.36 19.81
N ARG A 891 -6.93 -4.46 20.44
CA ARG A 891 -8.37 -4.35 20.26
C ARG A 891 -8.66 -3.35 19.14
N MET A 892 -8.63 -3.83 17.89
CA MET A 892 -8.83 -2.99 16.69
C MET A 892 -10.25 -2.45 16.61
N ASN A 893 -10.39 -1.11 16.49
CA ASN A 893 -11.65 -0.39 16.28
C ASN A 893 -12.76 -0.87 17.23
N ASN A 894 -12.40 -1.10 18.49
CA ASN A 894 -13.27 -1.62 19.54
C ASN A 894 -14.07 -2.90 19.18
N SER A 895 -13.68 -3.65 18.13
CA SER A 895 -14.53 -4.68 17.52
C SER A 895 -13.83 -6.03 17.35
N SER A 896 -12.54 -6.05 17.01
CA SER A 896 -11.79 -7.28 16.76
C SER A 896 -10.51 -7.38 17.60
N TRP A 897 -10.07 -8.61 17.86
CA TRP A 897 -8.82 -8.90 18.57
C TRP A 897 -7.77 -9.34 17.55
N VAL A 898 -6.64 -8.66 17.50
CA VAL A 898 -5.51 -8.98 16.62
C VAL A 898 -4.30 -9.24 17.50
N GLN A 899 -3.66 -10.40 17.35
CA GLN A 899 -2.41 -10.64 18.06
C GLN A 899 -1.30 -9.83 17.41
N LEU A 900 -0.62 -9.01 18.21
CA LEU A 900 0.50 -8.20 17.75
C LEU A 900 1.81 -9.00 17.85
N HIS A 901 2.02 -9.72 18.96
CA HIS A 901 3.23 -10.51 19.16
C HIS A 901 3.05 -11.59 20.25
N SER A 902 3.80 -12.69 20.19
CA SER A 902 3.73 -13.77 21.18
C SER A 902 4.52 -13.49 22.46
N LEU A 903 5.56 -12.64 22.40
CA LEU A 903 6.34 -12.23 23.56
C LEU A 903 5.62 -11.17 24.39
N SER A 904 5.85 -11.15 25.70
CA SER A 904 5.51 -10.01 26.57
C SER A 904 6.46 -8.85 26.32
N ALA A 905 5.94 -7.63 26.43
CA ALA A 905 6.77 -6.43 26.55
C ALA A 905 7.24 -6.24 28.01
N GLU A 906 8.42 -5.64 28.20
CA GLU A 906 8.84 -5.04 29.48
C GLU A 906 8.29 -3.61 29.60
N THR A 907 8.26 -2.86 28.50
CA THR A 907 7.60 -1.55 28.38
C THR A 907 7.10 -1.34 26.95
N LEU A 908 6.02 -0.58 26.78
CA LEU A 908 5.53 -0.16 25.48
C LEU A 908 4.88 1.23 25.52
N VAL A 909 4.93 1.93 24.40
CA VAL A 909 4.33 3.26 24.18
C VAL A 909 3.86 3.38 22.73
N THR A 910 2.98 4.32 22.45
CA THR A 910 2.47 4.64 21.12
C THR A 910 2.88 6.04 20.66
N GLY A 911 2.88 6.28 19.36
CA GLY A 911 2.99 7.63 18.79
C GLY A 911 3.38 7.63 17.32
N ASP A 912 2.92 8.64 16.58
CA ASP A 912 3.16 8.81 15.14
C ASP A 912 4.62 9.24 14.83
N LEU A 913 5.46 8.30 14.41
CA LEU A 913 6.89 8.53 14.15
C LEU A 913 7.18 9.00 12.71
N ASP A 914 6.22 8.90 11.80
CA ASP A 914 6.39 9.26 10.37
C ASP A 914 5.42 10.34 9.86
N SER A 915 4.61 10.90 10.77
CA SER A 915 3.65 11.98 10.58
C SER A 915 2.54 11.64 9.58
N ASN A 916 2.12 10.38 9.50
CA ASN A 916 1.07 9.95 8.56
C ASN A 916 -0.32 9.81 9.20
N GLY A 917 -0.44 10.10 10.49
CA GLY A 917 -1.68 9.98 11.26
C GLY A 917 -1.98 8.58 11.76
N LYS A 918 -1.03 7.65 11.67
CA LYS A 918 -1.11 6.34 12.31
C LYS A 918 -0.06 6.30 13.42
N ASP A 919 -0.49 5.98 14.62
CA ASP A 919 0.43 5.74 15.72
C ASP A 919 1.18 4.43 15.52
N GLU A 920 2.48 4.49 15.77
CA GLU A 920 3.33 3.31 15.90
C GLU A 920 3.24 2.70 17.29
N VAL A 921 3.49 1.39 17.40
CA VAL A 921 3.70 0.73 18.71
C VAL A 921 5.20 0.51 18.94
N ILE A 922 5.78 1.19 19.91
CA ILE A 922 7.18 1.04 20.32
C ILE A 922 7.23 0.08 21.52
N ILE A 923 8.01 -0.98 21.42
CA ILE A 923 8.01 -2.11 22.34
C ILE A 923 9.43 -2.48 22.74
N ASP A 924 9.70 -2.56 24.04
CA ASP A 924 10.88 -3.25 24.55
C ASP A 924 10.52 -4.70 24.89
N PHE A 925 11.15 -5.65 24.20
CA PHE A 925 10.99 -7.09 24.45
C PHE A 925 12.03 -7.63 25.46
N GLY A 926 12.65 -6.74 26.22
CA GLY A 926 13.58 -7.09 27.27
C GLY A 926 15.00 -7.31 26.77
N SER A 927 15.93 -7.49 27.69
CA SER A 927 17.38 -7.60 27.43
C SER A 927 17.80 -8.67 26.40
N GLN A 928 16.93 -9.63 26.08
CA GLN A 928 17.17 -10.65 25.07
C GLN A 928 16.95 -10.14 23.63
N TYR A 929 16.00 -9.22 23.44
CA TYR A 929 15.50 -8.81 22.12
C TYR A 929 15.59 -7.30 21.86
N GLY A 930 15.67 -6.49 22.92
CA GLY A 930 15.81 -5.05 22.86
C GLY A 930 14.55 -4.32 22.41
N LEU A 931 14.76 -3.11 21.88
CA LEU A 931 13.73 -2.15 21.52
C LEU A 931 13.35 -2.23 20.04
N TRP A 932 12.04 -2.26 19.79
CA TRP A 932 11.42 -2.43 18.48
C TRP A 932 10.30 -1.43 18.26
N VAL A 933 9.94 -1.20 17.01
CA VAL A 933 8.75 -0.46 16.62
C VAL A 933 7.96 -1.22 15.57
N ARG A 934 6.63 -1.20 15.71
CA ARG A 934 5.65 -1.66 14.74
C ARG A 934 5.18 -0.46 13.89
N MET A 935 5.89 -0.18 12.81
CA MET A 935 5.57 0.85 11.82
C MET A 935 4.24 0.56 11.13
N ASN A 936 3.30 1.52 11.15
CA ASN A 936 2.04 1.50 10.41
C ASN A 936 1.24 0.21 10.53
N ASN A 937 1.27 -0.40 11.72
CA ASN A 937 0.67 -1.70 12.03
C ASN A 937 1.00 -2.83 11.04
N SER A 938 2.05 -2.69 10.23
CA SER A 938 2.34 -3.55 9.07
C SER A 938 3.78 -4.02 9.03
N ARG A 939 4.71 -3.23 9.58
CA ARG A 939 6.16 -3.47 9.51
C ARG A 939 6.84 -3.44 10.88
N TRP A 940 7.84 -4.29 11.10
CA TRP A 940 8.72 -4.22 12.28
C TRP A 940 10.05 -3.55 11.96
N VAL A 941 10.61 -2.84 12.92
CA VAL A 941 11.95 -2.22 12.85
C VAL A 941 12.60 -2.34 14.22
N GLN A 942 13.79 -2.91 14.30
CA GLN A 942 14.57 -2.88 15.55
C GLN A 942 15.21 -1.50 15.69
N LEU A 943 14.88 -0.79 16.78
CA LEU A 943 15.48 0.50 17.10
C LEU A 943 16.83 0.31 17.80
N HIS A 944 16.90 -0.63 18.76
CA HIS A 944 18.12 -0.86 19.53
C HIS A 944 18.18 -2.28 20.11
N THR A 945 19.39 -2.78 20.37
CA THR A 945 19.61 -4.11 20.95
C THR A 945 19.59 -4.13 22.49
N LEU A 946 19.53 -2.96 23.13
CA LEU A 946 19.44 -2.82 24.58
C LEU A 946 17.98 -2.71 25.01
N SER A 947 17.70 -3.23 26.19
CA SER A 947 16.42 -3.02 26.90
C SER A 947 16.30 -1.59 27.38
N ALA A 948 15.07 -1.08 27.38
CA ALA A 948 14.72 0.20 27.98
C ALA A 948 14.21 -0.02 29.41
N GLU A 949 14.68 0.77 30.38
CA GLU A 949 14.07 0.84 31.71
C GLU A 949 12.79 1.70 31.69
N SER A 950 12.70 2.68 30.77
CA SER A 950 11.51 3.48 30.53
C SER A 950 11.50 4.14 29.15
N LEU A 951 10.30 4.41 28.62
CA LEU A 951 10.05 5.02 27.31
C LEU A 951 8.98 6.10 27.42
N VAL A 952 9.12 7.18 26.65
CA VAL A 952 8.05 8.15 26.35
C VAL A 952 8.19 8.64 24.92
N THR A 953 7.09 9.05 24.30
CA THR A 953 7.05 9.60 22.94
C THR A 953 6.59 11.06 22.97
N GLY A 954 7.07 11.86 22.03
CA GLY A 954 6.69 13.28 21.89
C GLY A 954 7.54 14.02 20.88
N ASN A 955 7.02 15.10 20.32
CA ASN A 955 7.72 15.93 19.33
C ASN A 955 8.61 16.98 20.02
N ILE A 956 9.77 16.57 20.53
CA ILE A 956 10.62 17.45 21.34
C ILE A 956 11.38 18.50 20.51
N ASP A 957 11.46 18.32 19.19
CA ASP A 957 12.15 19.24 18.30
C ASP A 957 11.23 20.12 17.44
N GLY A 958 9.93 19.84 17.43
CA GLY A 958 8.88 20.62 16.75
C GLY A 958 8.83 20.41 15.24
N VAL A 959 9.39 19.30 14.74
CA VAL A 959 9.34 18.94 13.32
C VAL A 959 7.99 18.29 12.99
N SER A 960 7.43 18.66 11.84
CA SER A 960 6.16 18.13 11.32
C SER A 960 6.37 17.86 9.83
N SER A 961 6.88 16.68 9.48
CA SER A 961 7.24 16.35 8.09
C SER A 961 7.04 14.87 7.78
N VAL A 962 6.29 14.58 6.71
CA VAL A 962 6.15 13.24 6.13
C VAL A 962 7.44 12.90 5.36
N VAL A 963 8.28 12.02 5.89
CA VAL A 963 9.52 11.57 5.21
C VAL A 963 9.61 10.04 5.23
N SER A 964 10.11 9.50 4.12
CA SER A 964 10.21 8.09 3.75
C SER A 964 10.99 7.19 4.72
N ASN A 965 10.35 6.06 5.06
CA ASN A 965 10.86 4.70 5.28
C ASN A 965 12.29 4.49 5.83
N ILE A 966 12.37 4.07 7.10
CA ILE A 966 13.48 3.25 7.63
C ILE A 966 13.56 1.91 6.87
N THR A 967 14.73 1.26 6.83
CA THR A 967 14.94 -0.09 6.29
C THR A 967 14.22 -1.17 7.12
N THR A 968 13.60 -2.15 6.45
CA THR A 968 12.71 -3.18 7.04
C THR A 968 13.54 -4.18 7.83
N GLN A 969 13.04 -4.64 8.98
CA GLN A 969 13.54 -5.86 9.63
C GLN A 969 12.34 -6.75 9.99
N GLU A 970 12.53 -8.05 10.09
CA GLU A 970 11.52 -8.88 10.74
C GLU A 970 11.50 -8.57 12.24
N GLY A 971 10.33 -8.64 12.88
CA GLY A 971 10.23 -8.54 14.34
C GLY A 971 11.04 -9.64 15.04
N PRO A 972 11.28 -9.52 16.37
CA PRO A 972 12.02 -10.54 17.10
C PRO A 972 11.34 -11.89 16.92
N ALA A 973 12.12 -12.94 16.65
CA ALA A 973 11.59 -14.23 16.18
C ALA A 973 10.38 -14.72 17.01
N GLU A 974 9.25 -14.95 16.33
CA GLU A 974 8.06 -15.56 16.93
C GLU A 974 8.45 -16.95 17.47
N LEU A 975 8.63 -17.04 18.78
CA LEU A 975 8.48 -18.31 19.47
C LEU A 975 6.98 -18.52 19.56
N ASP A 976 6.42 -19.40 18.74
CA ASP A 976 5.00 -19.78 18.70
C ASP A 976 4.62 -20.60 19.96
N ASN A 977 4.82 -19.98 21.13
CA ASN A 977 4.63 -20.55 22.45
C ASN A 977 3.49 -19.85 23.22
N ALA A 978 2.96 -18.73 22.71
CA ALA A 978 1.84 -18.03 23.34
C ALA A 978 0.56 -18.85 23.14
N ALA A 979 -0.21 -19.03 24.20
CA ALA A 979 -1.53 -19.64 24.09
C ALA A 979 -2.47 -18.69 23.34
N PRO A 980 -3.46 -19.21 22.57
CA PRO A 980 -4.51 -18.37 22.02
C PRO A 980 -5.23 -17.63 23.15
N LEU A 981 -5.59 -16.36 22.91
CA LEU A 981 -6.36 -15.57 23.87
C LEU A 981 -7.71 -16.27 24.12
N PRO A 982 -8.06 -16.60 25.37
CA PRO A 982 -9.31 -17.28 25.67
C PRO A 982 -10.50 -16.36 25.40
N GLU A 983 -11.64 -16.93 25.02
CA GLU A 983 -12.88 -16.14 24.92
C GLU A 983 -13.21 -15.49 26.27
N ALA A 984 -13.59 -14.22 26.23
CA ALA A 984 -13.98 -13.49 27.43
C ALA A 984 -15.26 -14.09 28.03
N GLU A 985 -15.15 -14.73 29.19
CA GLU A 985 -16.33 -15.08 29.98
C GLU A 985 -17.02 -13.82 30.52
N HIS A 986 -18.34 -13.79 30.46
CA HIS A 986 -19.10 -12.64 30.94
C HIS A 986 -18.94 -12.47 32.47
N LYS A 987 -18.15 -11.49 32.91
CA LYS A 987 -18.08 -11.10 34.33
C LYS A 987 -19.03 -9.94 34.58
N SER A 988 -19.56 -9.84 35.80
CA SER A 988 -20.34 -8.67 36.21
C SER A 988 -19.42 -7.70 36.94
N LEU A 989 -19.23 -6.50 36.39
CA LEU A 989 -18.82 -5.36 37.19
C LEU A 989 -19.99 -5.03 38.13
N LEU A 990 -19.77 -5.08 39.44
CA LEU A 990 -20.82 -4.75 40.40
C LEU A 990 -21.23 -3.30 40.18
N ALA A 991 -22.51 -3.05 39.96
CA ALA A 991 -23.03 -1.71 39.76
C ALA A 991 -22.85 -0.85 41.03
N GLU A 992 -22.48 0.41 40.79
CA GLU A 992 -22.31 1.59 41.68
C GLU A 992 -22.87 1.50 43.10
#